data_AF-A0A1M3CTU6-F1
#
_entry.id   AF-A0A1M3CTU6-F1
#
_cell.length_a   1.000
_cell.length_b   1.000
_cell.length_c   1.000
_cell.angle_alpha   90.00
_cell.angle_beta   90.00
_cell.angle_gamma   90.00
#
_symmetry.space_group_name_H-M   'P 1'
#
loop_
_entity.id
_entity.type
_entity.pdbx_description
1 polymer ?
#
loop_
_entity_poly.entity_id
_entity_poly.type
_entity_poly.pdbx_seq_one_letter_code
_entity_poly.pdbx_strand_id
1 'polypeptide(L)'
;MIDIKSELEPYKEISPDFAPLSFSSSFHKVYRKFQRWMNRFPQTIDNSIFNDLFLLYLVATKKFLDHRTSGHLFRVVLSTHMMHKKLVREATFFPNRRHLQIRWIPTALRFPFSSKRVLSCIIAFNTIDKYELFDEENIILALQKHFPDLHLVQESSYHHASQNKNLKFFYFEVEKNDGSWFSIQEKSLLKKHMDEKIKNSIQKLSPAIFMGHNEEEIHKNILILSQEIQCLQDIPQAIINLDQQTGGEIVFRVILVYISPYHHFSLKDCFINSKFISQRLITVRQIDDLSIEAHIFHLHLSRDASLIRSDGSLNFYYARQKVSDLIKSAIGEFRDYNGGIIIKQQELLNDFKESFPEIVSKDLNLFETFFYSLMPLEKQATLPKKVLVNLFEYYLENLRQKLSKDTTYSFKIYQNDQQTYLVIHSDNTSLAKTISSFLDEQCSKVPDFAYNLIENKENVFFNCAILKSNQNELEYFINNLRQAIYQWQQKIKERQVLRIALEHSIISLDPLIAGDIASGDLLRLLFEGLTRYSRNGSIENAIAETIEISSNFQEYTFKLRPSTWNDGSQLSAYDFEYAWKKVLSPSFKTSFSSLFYPIKNAKEAKEGRVSSDQVGIHAVDNLTLKVELGHPTSYFLQLTSLPIYSPIHRLIDQQNPQWPYQNEKSYPCNGPFQLKINQPSQGYQLEKNPYYWDAHQIILDQVTLTHMNPSQAFQAFEKNEIDWIGNPFGTYYELYNQDNLEKDAKVIFFPSTYVCWFVFNTNLFPFNHAKMRQAFAYAIQRSEIVKNQIFPITPAYSPMPTLSYGKQKNLRYPGYDSEKARQLFKEALEELKMKKEDLPFLNLIYHEKSLFQRLVPILKKQFKECLDLDCQPTPLPWNSVFNKLSQGNFQIGLTFWTSWIDDPIYTLNTFVSTEQDLNFAKWAHPEYQHLLDMSKHEINPFQRSRYLMDAEKILCEEMPVIPLFYQPTQVMTKKNLHFNNKHPSGTFDVARALLHKCPEGHL
;
A
#
# COMPACT_ATOMS: atom_id res chain seq x y z
N MET A 1 -31.26 -5.23 39.05
CA MET A 1 -30.78 -5.65 40.38
C MET A 1 -30.81 -7.17 40.35
N ILE A 2 -29.71 -7.88 40.16
CA ILE A 2 -28.66 -8.12 41.17
C ILE A 2 -27.25 -8.12 40.50
N ASP A 3 -26.32 -7.51 41.23
CA ASP A 3 -24.86 -7.32 41.07
C ASP A 3 -24.09 -7.92 39.87
N ILE A 4 -23.56 -7.00 39.04
CA ILE A 4 -22.51 -7.23 38.02
C ILE A 4 -21.12 -6.82 38.56
N LYS A 5 -20.96 -6.60 39.87
CA LYS A 5 -19.74 -6.04 40.47
C LYS A 5 -18.75 -7.06 41.08
N SER A 6 -18.97 -8.37 40.96
CA SER A 6 -18.14 -9.38 41.64
C SER A 6 -17.32 -10.32 40.75
N GLU A 7 -17.39 -10.24 39.42
CA GLU A 7 -16.57 -11.09 38.52
C GLU A 7 -15.48 -10.33 37.74
N LEU A 8 -15.25 -9.05 38.04
CA LEU A 8 -14.22 -8.25 37.38
C LEU A 8 -13.33 -7.54 38.40
N GLU A 9 -12.45 -8.30 39.05
CA GLU A 9 -11.11 -7.89 39.46
C GLU A 9 -10.31 -9.07 40.05
N PRO A 10 -8.99 -9.13 39.89
CA PRO A 10 -8.28 -9.47 38.66
C PRO A 10 -7.49 -10.78 38.85
N TYR A 11 -7.17 -11.46 37.75
CA TYR A 11 -6.02 -12.37 37.72
C TYR A 11 -4.75 -11.56 37.98
N LYS A 12 -4.47 -11.31 39.26
CA LYS A 12 -3.18 -10.90 39.79
C LYS A 12 -2.15 -11.92 39.29
N GLU A 13 -1.10 -11.38 38.67
CA GLU A 13 0.23 -11.97 38.50
C GLU A 13 0.28 -13.49 38.63
N ILE A 14 -0.08 -14.20 37.55
CA ILE A 14 0.39 -15.58 37.42
C ILE A 14 1.89 -15.49 37.14
N SER A 15 2.67 -15.78 38.18
CA SER A 15 4.10 -16.07 38.11
C SER A 15 4.43 -16.92 36.87
N PRO A 16 5.54 -16.65 36.14
CA PRO A 16 5.91 -17.36 34.92
C PRO A 16 6.20 -18.88 35.07
N ASP A 17 6.07 -19.42 36.29
CA ASP A 17 6.43 -20.80 36.65
C ASP A 17 5.27 -21.80 36.78
N PHE A 18 4.00 -21.41 36.59
CA PHE A 18 2.88 -22.38 36.61
C PHE A 18 2.47 -22.82 35.20
N ALA A 19 3.21 -23.76 34.62
CA ALA A 19 2.68 -24.63 33.57
C ALA A 19 1.88 -25.78 34.23
N PRO A 20 0.64 -26.08 33.80
CA PRO A 20 -0.10 -27.21 34.35
C PRO A 20 0.63 -28.52 34.01
N LEU A 21 1.02 -29.29 35.04
CA LEU A 21 1.78 -30.55 34.96
C LEU A 21 1.09 -31.66 34.13
N SER A 22 -0.14 -31.44 33.65
CA SER A 22 -0.95 -32.40 32.89
C SER A 22 -0.77 -32.35 31.36
N PHE A 23 -0.10 -31.33 30.80
CA PHE A 23 0.06 -31.20 29.35
C PHE A 23 1.30 -31.93 28.80
N SER A 24 1.23 -32.37 27.54
CA SER A 24 2.29 -33.16 26.90
C SER A 24 3.65 -32.42 26.80
N SER A 25 4.72 -33.17 26.54
CA SER A 25 6.07 -32.58 26.40
C SER A 25 6.17 -31.61 25.22
N SER A 26 5.34 -31.75 24.18
CA SER A 26 5.26 -30.82 23.06
C SER A 26 4.65 -29.47 23.47
N PHE A 27 3.63 -29.46 24.35
CA PHE A 27 3.04 -28.24 24.90
C PHE A 27 4.10 -27.38 25.58
N HIS A 28 4.84 -27.97 26.53
CA HIS A 28 5.86 -27.26 27.30
C HIS A 28 6.99 -26.70 26.43
N LYS A 29 7.37 -27.43 25.37
CA LYS A 29 8.37 -26.95 24.39
C LYS A 29 7.86 -25.75 23.60
N VAL A 30 6.58 -25.76 23.18
CA VAL A 30 5.95 -24.65 22.46
C VAL A 30 5.74 -23.46 23.38
N TYR A 31 5.24 -23.69 24.60
CA TYR A 31 5.03 -22.69 25.63
C TYR A 31 6.33 -21.93 25.97
N ARG A 32 7.42 -22.63 26.29
CA ARG A 32 8.75 -22.01 26.54
C ARG A 32 9.26 -21.24 25.33
N LYS A 33 8.97 -21.72 24.12
CA LYS A 33 9.35 -21.03 22.88
C LYS A 33 8.56 -19.74 22.71
N PHE A 34 7.27 -19.72 23.04
CA PHE A 34 6.45 -18.51 23.08
C PHE A 34 6.89 -17.55 24.18
N GLN A 35 7.24 -18.01 25.39
CA GLN A 35 7.83 -17.14 26.42
C GLN A 35 9.09 -16.43 25.92
N ARG A 36 10.03 -17.15 25.28
CA ARG A 36 11.22 -16.54 24.67
C ARG A 36 10.89 -15.57 23.54
N TRP A 37 9.89 -15.90 22.73
CA TRP A 37 9.47 -15.06 21.61
C TRP A 37 8.69 -13.83 22.06
N MET A 38 7.89 -13.92 23.11
CA MET A 38 7.19 -12.80 23.72
C MET A 38 8.19 -11.81 24.32
N ASN A 39 9.23 -12.29 25.00
CA ASN A 39 10.31 -11.42 25.48
C ASN A 39 11.11 -10.76 24.34
N ARG A 40 11.21 -11.42 23.19
CA ARG A 40 11.95 -10.91 22.01
C ARG A 40 11.09 -10.03 21.11
N PHE A 41 9.77 -10.22 21.11
CA PHE A 41 8.79 -9.55 20.24
C PHE A 41 7.52 -9.13 21.03
N PRO A 42 7.65 -8.35 22.12
CA PRO A 42 6.54 -8.04 23.03
C PRO A 42 5.44 -7.19 22.38
N GLN A 43 5.74 -6.49 21.28
CA GLN A 43 4.76 -5.71 20.53
C GLN A 43 3.89 -6.55 19.58
N THR A 44 4.34 -7.75 19.21
CA THR A 44 3.65 -8.61 18.22
C THR A 44 2.88 -9.75 18.89
N ILE A 45 3.43 -10.28 19.98
CA ILE A 45 2.91 -11.43 20.71
C ILE A 45 2.60 -10.96 22.13
N ASP A 46 1.32 -10.93 22.48
CA ASP A 46 0.87 -10.63 23.84
C ASP A 46 0.47 -11.93 24.57
N ASN A 47 0.05 -11.81 25.83
CA ASN A 47 -0.36 -12.95 26.64
C ASN A 47 -1.53 -13.74 26.03
N SER A 48 -2.32 -13.17 25.12
CA SER A 48 -3.44 -13.88 24.50
C SER A 48 -2.99 -15.01 23.57
N ILE A 49 -1.72 -15.03 23.12
CA ILE A 49 -1.17 -16.18 22.38
C ILE A 49 -1.16 -17.47 23.21
N PHE A 50 -1.04 -17.36 24.53
CA PHE A 50 -1.09 -18.53 25.40
C PHE A 50 -2.51 -19.08 25.45
N ASN A 51 -3.54 -18.23 25.38
CA ASN A 51 -4.93 -18.69 25.26
C ASN A 51 -5.12 -19.48 23.95
N ASP A 52 -4.57 -19.01 22.83
CA ASP A 52 -4.62 -19.75 21.56
C ASP A 52 -3.87 -21.09 21.64
N LEU A 53 -2.73 -21.12 22.34
CA LEU A 53 -1.99 -22.36 22.61
C LEU A 53 -2.80 -23.33 23.46
N PHE A 54 -3.41 -22.86 24.56
CA PHE A 54 -4.26 -23.68 25.42
C PHE A 54 -5.47 -24.21 24.64
N LEU A 55 -6.13 -23.36 23.86
CA LEU A 55 -7.30 -23.74 23.05
C LEU A 55 -6.93 -24.79 22.01
N LEU A 56 -5.77 -24.67 21.35
CA LEU A 56 -5.29 -25.70 20.42
C LEU A 56 -5.14 -27.05 21.12
N TYR A 57 -4.51 -27.11 22.31
CA TYR A 57 -4.29 -28.37 23.02
C TYR A 57 -5.54 -28.94 23.69
N LEU A 58 -6.55 -28.11 23.92
CA LEU A 58 -7.84 -28.53 24.46
C LEU A 58 -8.77 -29.11 23.38
N VAL A 59 -8.76 -28.51 22.19
CA VAL A 59 -9.68 -28.85 21.09
C VAL A 59 -9.05 -29.84 20.09
N ALA A 60 -7.73 -29.83 19.88
CA ALA A 60 -7.08 -30.76 18.95
C ALA A 60 -7.04 -32.19 19.49
N THR A 61 -7.19 -33.16 18.59
CA THR A 61 -7.12 -34.58 18.97
C THR A 61 -5.70 -34.97 19.41
N LYS A 62 -5.59 -35.98 20.27
CA LYS A 62 -4.29 -36.49 20.73
C LYS A 62 -3.40 -36.93 19.57
N LYS A 63 -3.98 -37.64 18.58
CA LYS A 63 -3.28 -38.03 17.34
C LYS A 63 -2.79 -36.82 16.53
N PHE A 64 -3.54 -35.71 16.50
CA PHE A 64 -3.10 -34.50 15.84
C PHE A 64 -1.82 -33.95 16.49
N LEU A 65 -1.81 -33.86 17.82
CA LEU A 65 -0.70 -33.30 18.57
C LEU A 65 0.55 -34.21 18.54
N ASP A 66 0.37 -35.52 18.62
CA ASP A 66 1.48 -36.48 18.75
C ASP A 66 2.29 -36.66 17.45
N HIS A 67 1.64 -36.58 16.28
CA HIS A 67 2.33 -36.74 15.00
C HIS A 67 3.08 -35.47 14.52
N ARG A 68 2.95 -34.35 15.23
CA ARG A 68 3.50 -33.04 14.82
C ARG A 68 4.65 -32.61 15.71
N THR A 69 5.67 -32.02 15.10
CA THR A 69 6.80 -31.45 15.87
C THR A 69 6.35 -30.20 16.63
N SER A 70 6.97 -29.92 17.77
CA SER A 70 6.75 -28.67 18.52
C SER A 70 7.08 -27.43 17.66
N GLY A 71 8.02 -27.54 16.72
CA GLY A 71 8.32 -26.47 15.77
C GLY A 71 7.16 -26.16 14.82
N HIS A 72 6.44 -27.18 14.36
CA HIS A 72 5.24 -27.03 13.53
C HIS A 72 4.07 -26.47 14.32
N LEU A 73 3.76 -27.06 15.49
CA LEU A 73 2.68 -26.60 16.37
C LEU A 73 2.88 -25.12 16.78
N PHE A 74 4.12 -24.71 17.05
CA PHE A 74 4.47 -23.31 17.28
C PHE A 74 4.11 -22.42 16.07
N ARG A 75 4.41 -22.85 14.84
CA ARG A 75 4.09 -22.08 13.62
C ARG A 75 2.58 -22.01 13.38
N VAL A 76 1.84 -23.06 13.71
CA VAL A 76 0.38 -23.07 13.61
C VAL A 76 -0.21 -22.04 14.55
N VAL A 77 0.09 -22.11 15.86
CA VAL A 77 -0.43 -21.15 16.86
C VAL A 77 -0.02 -19.72 16.55
N LEU A 78 1.24 -19.49 16.16
CA LEU A 78 1.70 -18.15 15.81
C LEU A 78 0.96 -17.61 14.58
N SER A 79 0.74 -18.46 13.57
CA SER A 79 0.06 -18.07 12.35
C SER A 79 -1.42 -17.75 12.60
N THR A 80 -2.12 -18.60 13.35
CA THR A 80 -3.54 -18.37 13.71
C THR A 80 -3.69 -17.09 14.52
N HIS A 81 -2.83 -16.87 15.51
CA HIS A 81 -2.83 -15.66 16.35
C HIS A 81 -2.65 -14.37 15.53
N MET A 82 -1.66 -14.36 14.64
CA MET A 82 -1.41 -13.18 13.79
C MET A 82 -2.53 -12.94 12.78
N MET A 83 -3.08 -14.02 12.19
CA MET A 83 -4.22 -13.91 11.27
C MET A 83 -5.47 -13.38 11.99
N HIS A 84 -5.69 -13.80 13.24
CA HIS A 84 -6.78 -13.32 14.09
C HIS A 84 -6.72 -11.83 14.35
N LYS A 85 -5.60 -11.33 14.88
CA LYS A 85 -5.44 -9.89 15.13
C LYS A 85 -5.66 -9.04 13.88
N LYS A 86 -5.14 -9.50 12.73
CA LYS A 86 -5.29 -8.77 11.47
C LYS A 86 -6.75 -8.76 10.99
N LEU A 87 -7.44 -9.90 11.01
CA LEU A 87 -8.85 -9.98 10.62
C LEU A 87 -9.78 -9.18 11.54
N VAL A 88 -9.56 -9.20 12.86
CA VAL A 88 -10.33 -8.37 13.81
C VAL A 88 -10.19 -6.89 13.44
N ARG A 89 -8.96 -6.44 13.18
CA ARG A 89 -8.68 -5.05 12.78
C ARG A 89 -9.39 -4.70 11.47
N GLU A 90 -9.19 -5.49 10.42
CA GLU A 90 -9.79 -5.26 9.09
C GLU A 90 -11.32 -5.26 9.13
N ALA A 91 -11.94 -6.21 9.85
CA ALA A 91 -13.39 -6.30 10.01
C ALA A 91 -13.97 -5.15 10.86
N THR A 92 -13.18 -4.55 11.76
CA THR A 92 -13.61 -3.38 12.54
C THR A 92 -13.67 -2.12 11.68
N PHE A 93 -12.67 -1.90 10.82
CA PHE A 93 -12.63 -0.72 9.93
C PHE A 93 -13.52 -0.84 8.70
N PHE A 94 -13.75 -2.06 8.21
CA PHE A 94 -14.58 -2.32 7.03
C PHE A 94 -15.58 -3.46 7.31
N PRO A 95 -16.66 -3.21 8.07
CA PRO A 95 -17.56 -4.25 8.54
C PRO A 95 -18.37 -4.93 7.42
N ASN A 96 -18.65 -4.21 6.34
CA ASN A 96 -19.45 -4.71 5.20
C ASN A 96 -18.59 -5.39 4.12
N ARG A 97 -17.37 -5.81 4.45
CA ARG A 97 -16.45 -6.48 3.52
C ARG A 97 -15.94 -7.80 4.09
N ARG A 98 -15.79 -8.79 3.21
CA ARG A 98 -15.16 -10.06 3.54
C ARG A 98 -13.65 -9.95 3.40
N HIS A 99 -12.97 -10.19 4.48
CA HIS A 99 -11.53 -10.29 4.63
C HIS A 99 -11.19 -11.78 4.78
N LEU A 100 -10.22 -12.25 4.00
CA LEU A 100 -9.81 -13.66 3.93
C LEU A 100 -8.29 -13.73 3.96
N GLN A 101 -7.76 -14.63 4.76
CA GLN A 101 -6.35 -14.92 4.87
C GLN A 101 -6.10 -16.42 4.74
N ILE A 102 -5.11 -16.78 3.94
CA ILE A 102 -4.71 -18.17 3.71
C ILE A 102 -3.20 -18.28 3.92
N ARG A 103 -2.76 -19.29 4.68
CA ARG A 103 -1.35 -19.53 4.97
C ARG A 103 -0.99 -21.01 4.82
N TRP A 104 0.03 -21.27 4.01
CA TRP A 104 0.55 -22.60 3.77
C TRP A 104 1.85 -22.82 4.56
N ILE A 105 1.98 -23.96 5.23
CA ILE A 105 3.16 -24.31 6.03
C ILE A 105 3.59 -25.74 5.66
N PRO A 106 4.77 -25.92 5.02
CA PRO A 106 5.28 -27.25 4.75
C PRO A 106 5.78 -27.89 6.06
N THR A 107 5.46 -29.16 6.26
CA THR A 107 5.90 -29.92 7.43
C THR A 107 6.01 -31.42 7.12
N ALA A 108 6.52 -32.18 8.08
CA ALA A 108 6.53 -33.63 8.01
C ALA A 108 5.89 -34.20 9.27
N LEU A 109 4.90 -35.07 9.09
CA LEU A 109 4.26 -35.82 10.15
C LEU A 109 5.13 -37.03 10.50
N ARG A 110 5.30 -37.30 11.80
CA ARG A 110 6.08 -38.43 12.31
C ARG A 110 5.14 -39.48 12.87
N PHE A 111 5.18 -40.65 12.27
CA PHE A 111 4.54 -41.87 12.77
C PHE A 111 5.62 -42.79 13.36
N PRO A 112 5.26 -43.78 14.20
CA PRO A 112 6.23 -44.66 14.85
C PRO A 112 7.20 -45.37 13.89
N PHE A 113 6.76 -45.67 12.65
CA PHE A 113 7.53 -46.42 11.66
C PHE A 113 7.66 -45.70 10.30
N SER A 114 7.19 -44.47 10.16
CA SER A 114 7.22 -43.73 8.89
C SER A 114 7.14 -42.22 9.09
N SER A 115 7.49 -41.45 8.06
CA SER A 115 7.26 -40.01 8.02
C SER A 115 6.52 -39.63 6.75
N LYS A 116 5.46 -38.84 6.88
CA LYS A 116 4.70 -38.32 5.74
C LYS A 116 5.04 -36.85 5.52
N ARG A 117 5.36 -36.47 4.28
CA ARG A 117 5.60 -35.08 3.90
C ARG A 117 4.27 -34.45 3.53
N VAL A 118 3.93 -33.37 4.22
CA VAL A 118 2.60 -32.76 4.10
C VAL A 118 2.71 -31.25 3.96
N LEU A 119 1.69 -30.65 3.36
CA LEU A 119 1.53 -29.21 3.29
C LEU A 119 0.28 -28.84 4.08
N SER A 120 0.45 -28.12 5.19
CA SER A 120 -0.68 -27.64 5.97
C SER A 120 -1.21 -26.32 5.43
N CYS A 121 -2.51 -26.12 5.50
CA CYS A 121 -3.19 -24.89 5.16
C CYS A 121 -3.93 -24.35 6.38
N ILE A 122 -3.85 -23.04 6.59
CA ILE A 122 -4.61 -22.30 7.59
C ILE A 122 -5.43 -21.25 6.83
N ILE A 123 -6.74 -21.26 7.01
CA ILE A 123 -7.68 -20.34 6.40
C ILE A 123 -8.37 -19.57 7.52
N ALA A 124 -8.48 -18.26 7.38
CA ALA A 124 -9.22 -17.41 8.31
C ALA A 124 -10.01 -16.33 7.57
N PHE A 125 -11.25 -16.07 7.98
CA PHE A 125 -12.09 -15.04 7.37
C PHE A 125 -13.16 -14.51 8.32
N ASN A 126 -13.75 -13.35 7.99
CA ASN A 126 -14.96 -12.84 8.66
C ASN A 126 -16.25 -13.19 7.89
N THR A 127 -17.33 -13.40 8.63
CA THR A 127 -18.70 -13.48 8.08
C THR A 127 -19.30 -12.08 7.95
N ILE A 128 -20.01 -11.81 6.86
CA ILE A 128 -20.71 -10.53 6.65
C ILE A 128 -22.11 -10.60 7.25
N ASP A 129 -22.83 -11.69 7.01
CA ASP A 129 -24.13 -11.99 7.61
C ASP A 129 -24.00 -13.06 8.72
N LYS A 130 -24.85 -12.97 9.75
CA LYS A 130 -24.95 -13.92 10.87
C LYS A 130 -25.42 -15.31 10.44
N TYR A 131 -26.00 -15.46 9.25
CA TYR A 131 -26.54 -16.72 8.72
C TYR A 131 -25.62 -17.42 7.71
N GLU A 132 -24.37 -16.97 7.56
CA GLU A 132 -23.42 -17.58 6.65
C GLU A 132 -22.86 -18.91 7.18
N LEU A 133 -23.05 -19.99 6.41
CA LEU A 133 -22.50 -21.32 6.70
C LEU A 133 -21.27 -21.59 5.84
N PHE A 134 -20.17 -22.03 6.44
CA PHE A 134 -18.94 -22.38 5.73
C PHE A 134 -18.72 -23.88 5.72
N ASP A 135 -18.45 -24.44 4.54
CA ASP A 135 -18.26 -25.86 4.33
C ASP A 135 -16.85 -26.18 3.82
N GLU A 136 -16.12 -26.91 4.64
CA GLU A 136 -14.70 -27.17 4.53
C GLU A 136 -14.38 -28.27 3.52
N GLU A 137 -15.31 -29.19 3.28
CA GLU A 137 -15.11 -30.26 2.31
C GLU A 137 -15.14 -29.74 0.86
N ASN A 138 -15.78 -28.59 0.61
CA ASN A 138 -15.71 -27.93 -0.70
C ASN A 138 -14.29 -27.47 -1.04
N ILE A 139 -13.51 -27.05 -0.03
CA ILE A 139 -12.11 -26.68 -0.22
C ILE A 139 -11.29 -27.93 -0.54
N ILE A 140 -11.57 -29.03 0.15
CA ILE A 140 -10.88 -30.31 -0.04
C ILE A 140 -11.18 -30.89 -1.44
N LEU A 141 -12.45 -30.91 -1.85
CA LEU A 141 -12.86 -31.34 -3.19
C LEU A 141 -12.30 -30.42 -4.29
N ALA A 142 -12.26 -29.11 -4.07
CA ALA A 142 -11.65 -28.16 -5.00
C ALA A 142 -10.14 -28.39 -5.18
N LEU A 143 -9.44 -28.79 -4.11
CA LEU A 143 -8.02 -29.17 -4.17
C LEU A 143 -7.83 -30.44 -4.98
N GLN A 144 -8.62 -31.48 -4.72
CA GLN A 144 -8.54 -32.76 -5.44
C GLN A 144 -8.89 -32.62 -6.93
N LYS A 145 -9.81 -31.72 -7.29
CA LYS A 145 -10.16 -31.47 -8.70
C LYS A 145 -8.99 -30.90 -9.52
N HIS A 146 -8.20 -30.01 -8.93
CA HIS A 146 -7.07 -29.37 -9.62
C HIS A 146 -5.76 -30.13 -9.46
N PHE A 147 -5.66 -30.91 -8.40
CA PHE A 147 -4.51 -31.75 -8.09
C PHE A 147 -5.03 -33.15 -7.73
N PRO A 148 -5.29 -34.01 -8.73
CA PRO A 148 -5.84 -35.35 -8.51
C PRO A 148 -4.95 -36.22 -7.61
N ASP A 149 -3.66 -35.90 -7.57
CA ASP A 149 -2.66 -36.59 -6.76
C ASP A 149 -2.59 -36.13 -5.30
N LEU A 150 -3.43 -35.15 -4.89
CA LEU A 150 -3.52 -34.67 -3.52
C LEU A 150 -4.51 -35.49 -2.70
N HIS A 151 -4.05 -36.00 -1.56
CA HIS A 151 -4.91 -36.60 -0.55
C HIS A 151 -4.91 -35.78 0.72
N LEU A 152 -6.09 -35.63 1.32
CA LEU A 152 -6.19 -35.08 2.66
C LEU A 152 -5.63 -36.09 3.66
N VAL A 153 -4.77 -35.63 4.56
CA VAL A 153 -4.33 -36.47 5.67
C VAL A 153 -5.52 -36.69 6.60
N GLN A 154 -5.93 -37.94 6.81
CA GLN A 154 -7.03 -38.28 7.70
C GLN A 154 -6.83 -37.71 9.11
N GLU A 155 -7.90 -37.18 9.71
CA GLU A 155 -7.92 -36.59 11.07
C GLU A 155 -6.92 -35.42 11.26
N SER A 156 -6.50 -34.76 10.16
CA SER A 156 -5.59 -33.62 10.21
C SER A 156 -6.27 -32.25 10.29
N SER A 157 -7.61 -32.20 10.15
CA SER A 157 -8.37 -30.96 10.17
C SER A 157 -8.67 -30.49 11.60
N TYR A 158 -8.73 -29.17 11.78
CA TYR A 158 -8.97 -28.53 13.07
C TYR A 158 -9.67 -27.18 12.89
N HIS A 159 -10.69 -26.91 13.70
CA HIS A 159 -11.35 -25.61 13.76
C HIS A 159 -10.91 -24.84 14.99
N HIS A 160 -10.61 -23.56 14.82
CA HIS A 160 -10.36 -22.67 15.95
C HIS A 160 -11.62 -21.85 16.24
N ALA A 161 -12.25 -22.10 17.39
CA ALA A 161 -13.38 -21.32 17.87
C ALA A 161 -12.88 -19.97 18.41
N SER A 162 -12.92 -18.93 17.59
CA SER A 162 -12.65 -17.56 18.02
C SER A 162 -13.72 -17.08 19.02
N GLN A 163 -13.32 -16.31 20.03
CA GLN A 163 -14.26 -15.63 20.93
C GLN A 163 -15.21 -14.67 20.18
N ASN A 164 -14.78 -14.16 19.03
CA ASN A 164 -15.61 -13.38 18.12
C ASN A 164 -16.34 -14.31 17.14
N LYS A 165 -17.67 -14.45 17.30
CA LYS A 165 -18.53 -15.35 16.51
C LYS A 165 -18.47 -15.07 14.99
N ASN A 166 -18.07 -13.86 14.59
CA ASN A 166 -17.99 -13.44 13.20
C ASN A 166 -16.68 -13.84 12.52
N LEU A 167 -15.72 -14.45 13.24
CA LEU A 167 -14.46 -14.93 12.65
C LEU A 167 -14.42 -16.45 12.63
N LYS A 168 -14.03 -17.01 11.48
CA LYS A 168 -13.89 -18.45 11.27
C LYS A 168 -12.45 -18.79 10.92
N PHE A 169 -11.97 -19.90 11.46
CA PHE A 169 -10.62 -20.41 11.25
C PHE A 169 -10.67 -21.91 10.97
N PHE A 170 -9.99 -22.32 9.91
CA PHE A 170 -9.93 -23.70 9.48
C PHE A 170 -8.49 -24.12 9.15
N TYR A 171 -8.08 -25.26 9.69
CA TYR A 171 -6.78 -25.87 9.48
C TYR A 171 -6.95 -27.24 8.83
N PHE A 172 -6.12 -27.61 7.86
CA PHE A 172 -6.06 -28.96 7.29
C PHE A 172 -4.69 -29.28 6.66
N GLU A 173 -4.41 -30.54 6.36
CA GLU A 173 -3.15 -30.98 5.73
C GLU A 173 -3.36 -31.88 4.52
N VAL A 174 -2.54 -31.68 3.48
CA VAL A 174 -2.56 -32.49 2.26
C VAL A 174 -1.20 -33.15 2.00
N GLU A 175 -1.23 -34.34 1.41
CA GLU A 175 -0.08 -35.14 0.97
C GLU A 175 -0.19 -35.54 -0.51
N LYS A 176 0.94 -35.86 -1.16
CA LYS A 176 0.97 -36.38 -2.53
C LYS A 176 0.94 -37.91 -2.53
N ASN A 177 0.31 -38.51 -3.56
CA ASN A 177 0.33 -39.96 -3.83
C ASN A 177 1.74 -40.58 -3.78
N ASP A 178 2.74 -39.86 -4.32
CA ASP A 178 4.13 -40.30 -4.42
C ASP A 178 4.95 -40.03 -3.14
N GLY A 179 4.37 -39.38 -2.13
CA GLY A 179 5.06 -38.98 -0.90
C GLY A 179 6.16 -37.92 -1.09
N SER A 180 6.25 -37.29 -2.27
CA SER A 180 7.29 -36.30 -2.58
C SER A 180 7.01 -34.92 -1.96
N TRP A 181 8.02 -34.03 -1.97
CA TRP A 181 7.80 -32.65 -1.56
C TRP A 181 7.07 -31.87 -2.64
N PHE A 182 6.17 -30.97 -2.22
CA PHE A 182 5.62 -29.94 -3.11
C PHE A 182 6.71 -29.02 -3.64
N SER A 183 6.80 -28.93 -4.97
CA SER A 183 7.69 -28.02 -5.69
C SER A 183 7.29 -26.55 -5.50
N ILE A 184 8.20 -25.63 -5.81
CA ILE A 184 7.93 -24.19 -5.73
C ILE A 184 6.82 -23.79 -6.72
N GLN A 185 6.81 -24.40 -7.91
CA GLN A 185 5.79 -24.16 -8.93
C GLN A 185 4.42 -24.66 -8.47
N GLU A 186 4.33 -25.89 -7.91
CA GLU A 186 3.09 -26.44 -7.35
C GLU A 186 2.55 -25.58 -6.20
N LYS A 187 3.41 -25.14 -5.28
CA LYS A 187 3.02 -24.22 -4.18
C LYS A 187 2.50 -22.89 -4.70
N SER A 188 3.13 -22.34 -5.73
CA SER A 188 2.70 -21.10 -6.38
C SER A 188 1.35 -21.28 -7.09
N LEU A 189 1.16 -22.42 -7.76
CA LEU A 189 -0.07 -22.75 -8.47
C LEU A 189 -1.24 -22.98 -7.52
N LEU A 190 -1.00 -23.70 -6.42
CA LEU A 190 -1.92 -23.88 -5.29
C LEU A 190 -2.31 -22.51 -4.73
N LYS A 191 -1.34 -21.64 -4.43
CA LYS A 191 -1.63 -20.30 -3.89
C LYS A 191 -2.45 -19.45 -4.87
N LYS A 192 -2.11 -19.46 -6.16
CA LYS A 192 -2.79 -18.65 -7.20
C LYS A 192 -4.23 -19.09 -7.48
N HIS A 193 -4.47 -20.39 -7.64
CA HIS A 193 -5.80 -20.92 -7.99
C HIS A 193 -6.74 -21.01 -6.78
N MET A 194 -6.19 -21.21 -5.57
CA MET A 194 -6.99 -21.30 -4.36
C MET A 194 -7.46 -19.94 -3.85
N ASP A 195 -6.68 -18.87 -4.04
CA ASP A 195 -7.10 -17.52 -3.64
C ASP A 195 -8.35 -17.05 -4.41
N GLU A 196 -8.51 -17.39 -5.69
CA GLU A 196 -9.70 -17.00 -6.48
C GLU A 196 -10.91 -17.94 -6.20
N LYS A 197 -10.70 -19.26 -6.13
CA LYS A 197 -11.79 -20.22 -5.85
C LYS A 197 -12.32 -20.14 -4.42
N ILE A 198 -11.45 -20.08 -3.40
CA ILE A 198 -11.92 -19.93 -2.01
C ILE A 198 -12.62 -18.58 -1.84
N LYS A 199 -12.13 -17.49 -2.46
CA LYS A 199 -12.85 -16.21 -2.46
C LYS A 199 -14.24 -16.37 -3.07
N ASN A 200 -14.38 -17.06 -4.19
CA ASN A 200 -15.69 -17.26 -4.83
C ASN A 200 -16.62 -18.19 -4.02
N SER A 201 -16.09 -19.27 -3.44
CA SER A 201 -16.87 -20.21 -2.60
C SER A 201 -17.28 -19.59 -1.27
N ILE A 202 -16.46 -18.72 -0.67
CA ILE A 202 -16.79 -17.98 0.55
C ILE A 202 -17.58 -16.68 0.23
N GLN A 203 -17.50 -16.11 -0.98
CA GLN A 203 -18.39 -15.01 -1.41
C GLN A 203 -19.79 -15.49 -1.75
N LYS A 204 -19.93 -16.73 -2.27
CA LYS A 204 -21.20 -17.40 -2.53
C LYS A 204 -21.55 -18.37 -1.39
N LEU A 205 -21.34 -17.99 -0.13
CA LEU A 205 -22.00 -18.73 0.94
C LEU A 205 -23.50 -18.62 0.65
N SER A 206 -24.15 -19.75 0.43
CA SER A 206 -25.59 -19.74 0.21
C SER A 206 -26.21 -19.00 1.39
N PRO A 207 -27.07 -17.99 1.15
CA PRO A 207 -27.94 -17.54 2.21
C PRO A 207 -28.60 -18.80 2.78
N ALA A 208 -28.86 -18.83 4.08
CA ALA A 208 -29.88 -19.73 4.56
C ALA A 208 -31.19 -19.27 3.91
N ILE A 209 -31.47 -19.72 2.68
CA ILE A 209 -32.67 -19.35 1.92
C ILE A 209 -33.92 -19.84 2.66
N PHE A 210 -33.74 -20.69 3.69
CA PHE A 210 -34.82 -21.11 4.56
C PHE A 210 -34.40 -21.01 6.04
N MET A 211 -35.05 -20.06 6.72
CA MET A 211 -35.45 -20.09 8.13
C MET A 211 -34.39 -20.57 9.14
N GLY A 212 -33.70 -19.63 9.79
CA GLY A 212 -32.88 -19.96 10.95
C GLY A 212 -33.75 -20.32 12.16
N HIS A 213 -33.62 -21.55 12.68
CA HIS A 213 -33.85 -21.95 14.09
C HIS A 213 -35.00 -21.26 14.87
N ASN A 214 -36.12 -20.93 14.22
CA ASN A 214 -37.26 -20.28 14.85
C ASN A 214 -38.39 -21.28 15.08
N GLU A 215 -38.66 -21.61 16.34
CA GLU A 215 -39.76 -22.50 16.75
C GLU A 215 -41.14 -21.95 16.33
N GLU A 216 -41.30 -20.62 16.25
CA GLU A 216 -42.55 -20.00 15.76
C GLU A 216 -42.81 -20.34 14.30
N GLU A 217 -41.75 -20.46 13.51
CA GLU A 217 -41.82 -20.72 12.08
C GLU A 217 -42.10 -22.20 11.78
N ILE A 218 -41.56 -23.10 12.58
CA ILE A 218 -41.90 -24.52 12.55
C ILE A 218 -43.40 -24.69 12.83
N HIS A 219 -43.92 -24.05 13.88
CA HIS A 219 -45.36 -24.08 14.18
C HIS A 219 -46.20 -23.47 13.07
N LYS A 220 -45.78 -22.34 12.49
CA LYS A 220 -46.48 -21.72 11.35
C LYS A 220 -46.55 -22.67 10.15
N ASN A 221 -45.43 -23.32 9.81
CA ASN A 221 -45.37 -24.27 8.71
C ASN A 221 -46.23 -25.52 8.97
N ILE A 222 -46.26 -26.02 10.21
CA ILE A 222 -47.16 -27.13 10.59
C ILE A 222 -48.62 -26.72 10.41
N LEU A 223 -49.01 -25.52 10.84
CA LEU A 223 -50.37 -25.01 10.68
C LEU A 223 -50.74 -24.89 9.20
N ILE A 224 -49.87 -24.31 8.37
CA ILE A 224 -50.05 -24.19 6.92
C ILE A 224 -50.27 -25.57 6.29
N LEU A 225 -49.38 -26.53 6.54
CA LEU A 225 -49.49 -27.88 5.97
C LEU A 225 -50.73 -28.63 6.46
N SER A 226 -51.12 -28.43 7.74
CA SER A 226 -52.31 -29.07 8.28
C SER A 226 -53.61 -28.56 7.64
N GLN A 227 -53.66 -27.30 7.21
CA GLN A 227 -54.82 -26.68 6.55
C GLN A 227 -55.04 -27.22 5.13
N GLU A 228 -53.99 -27.73 4.48
CA GLU A 228 -54.06 -28.35 3.15
C GLU A 228 -54.67 -29.76 3.18
N ILE A 229 -54.73 -30.42 4.35
CA ILE A 229 -55.39 -31.74 4.52
C ILE A 229 -56.81 -31.50 5.03
N GLN A 230 -57.80 -31.57 4.14
CA GLN A 230 -59.22 -31.30 4.45
C GLN A 230 -60.08 -32.56 4.50
N CYS A 231 -59.67 -33.63 3.80
CA CYS A 231 -60.40 -34.90 3.74
C CYS A 231 -59.48 -36.10 3.90
N LEU A 232 -60.06 -37.28 4.16
CA LEU A 232 -59.31 -38.54 4.33
C LEU A 232 -58.56 -39.00 3.08
N GLN A 233 -58.88 -38.45 1.89
CA GLN A 233 -58.25 -38.81 0.62
C GLN A 233 -57.03 -37.93 0.29
N ASP A 234 -56.78 -36.87 1.06
CA ASP A 234 -55.68 -35.96 0.78
C ASP A 234 -54.33 -36.61 1.07
N ILE A 235 -53.41 -36.47 0.11
CA ILE A 235 -52.05 -36.99 0.24
C ILE A 235 -51.25 -36.23 1.31
N PRO A 236 -50.26 -36.88 1.96
CA PRO A 236 -49.36 -36.23 2.91
C PRO A 236 -48.72 -34.96 2.35
N GLN A 237 -48.54 -33.97 3.22
CA GLN A 237 -47.97 -32.66 2.88
C GLN A 237 -46.60 -32.51 3.53
N ALA A 238 -45.58 -32.07 2.77
CA ALA A 238 -44.24 -31.91 3.30
C ALA A 238 -43.60 -30.57 2.96
N ILE A 239 -42.84 -30.03 3.91
CA ILE A 239 -41.85 -28.97 3.68
C ILE A 239 -40.46 -29.57 3.89
N ILE A 240 -39.60 -29.40 2.89
CA ILE A 240 -38.21 -29.87 2.91
C ILE A 240 -37.30 -28.64 2.98
N ASN A 241 -36.50 -28.53 4.05
CA ASN A 241 -35.58 -27.41 4.25
C ASN A 241 -34.16 -27.93 4.45
N LEU A 242 -33.18 -27.22 3.89
CA LEU A 242 -31.78 -27.46 4.24
C LEU A 242 -31.58 -27.00 5.68
N ASP A 243 -31.19 -27.91 6.56
CA ASP A 243 -30.98 -27.57 7.97
C ASP A 243 -29.50 -27.40 8.28
N GLN A 244 -28.70 -28.39 7.89
CA GLN A 244 -27.27 -28.40 8.14
C GLN A 244 -26.52 -29.02 6.97
N GLN A 245 -25.36 -28.47 6.65
CA GLN A 245 -24.40 -29.08 5.74
C GLN A 245 -23.12 -29.34 6.53
N THR A 246 -22.73 -30.61 6.63
CA THR A 246 -21.47 -31.03 7.23
C THR A 246 -20.57 -31.62 6.16
N GLY A 247 -19.35 -32.00 6.52
CA GLY A 247 -18.43 -32.64 5.61
C GLY A 247 -19.07 -33.82 4.87
N GLY A 248 -19.31 -34.94 5.54
CA GLY A 248 -19.81 -36.16 4.89
C GLY A 248 -21.32 -36.22 4.66
N GLU A 249 -22.11 -35.34 5.29
CA GLU A 249 -23.58 -35.43 5.29
C GLU A 249 -24.25 -34.08 5.01
N ILE A 250 -25.28 -34.10 4.15
CA ILE A 250 -26.22 -32.99 3.94
C ILE A 250 -27.51 -33.34 4.69
N VAL A 251 -27.90 -32.49 5.63
CA VAL A 251 -29.03 -32.73 6.53
C VAL A 251 -30.20 -31.85 6.11
N PHE A 252 -31.31 -32.51 5.82
CA PHE A 252 -32.57 -31.87 5.54
C PHE A 252 -33.54 -32.06 6.70
N ARG A 253 -34.17 -30.97 7.14
CA ARG A 253 -35.32 -31.02 8.02
C ARG A 253 -36.57 -31.15 7.19
N VAL A 254 -37.36 -32.16 7.52
CA VAL A 254 -38.64 -32.45 6.88
C VAL A 254 -39.72 -32.25 7.93
N ILE A 255 -40.70 -31.41 7.61
CA ILE A 255 -41.97 -31.33 8.33
C ILE A 255 -42.99 -32.07 7.48
N LEU A 256 -43.39 -33.25 7.92
CA LEU A 256 -44.38 -34.08 7.24
C LEU A 256 -45.69 -34.07 8.02
N VAL A 257 -46.80 -33.74 7.36
CA VAL A 257 -48.14 -33.75 7.96
C VAL A 257 -48.99 -34.80 7.25
N TYR A 258 -49.64 -35.67 8.01
CA TYR A 258 -50.44 -36.79 7.49
C TYR A 258 -51.52 -37.22 8.48
N ILE A 259 -52.43 -38.11 8.03
CA ILE A 259 -53.54 -38.63 8.84
C ILE A 259 -53.14 -40.01 9.40
N SER A 260 -53.14 -40.16 10.72
CA SER A 260 -52.83 -41.39 11.47
C SER A 260 -54.09 -41.98 12.12
N PRO A 261 -54.32 -43.31 12.10
CA PRO A 261 -53.51 -44.38 11.48
C PRO A 261 -53.76 -44.60 9.97
N TYR A 262 -54.62 -43.80 9.33
CA TYR A 262 -55.05 -44.01 7.93
C TYR A 262 -53.87 -44.19 6.95
N HIS A 263 -52.83 -43.34 7.09
CA HIS A 263 -51.56 -43.53 6.42
C HIS A 263 -50.61 -44.33 7.34
N HIS A 264 -50.79 -45.65 7.39
CA HIS A 264 -49.90 -46.55 8.15
C HIS A 264 -48.54 -46.68 7.44
N PHE A 265 -47.52 -45.99 7.92
CA PHE A 265 -46.14 -46.15 7.48
C PHE A 265 -45.17 -46.19 8.67
N SER A 266 -44.13 -47.03 8.58
CA SER A 266 -43.03 -47.03 9.54
C SER A 266 -41.87 -46.25 8.97
N LEU A 267 -41.82 -44.94 9.25
CA LEU A 267 -40.73 -44.07 8.77
C LEU A 267 -39.35 -44.63 9.17
N LYS A 268 -39.25 -45.29 10.33
CA LYS A 268 -38.01 -45.90 10.80
C LYS A 268 -37.54 -47.09 9.95
N ASP A 269 -38.48 -47.86 9.39
CA ASP A 269 -38.17 -49.04 8.57
C ASP A 269 -38.03 -48.70 7.09
N CYS A 270 -38.54 -47.54 6.65
CA CYS A 270 -38.48 -47.12 5.25
C CYS A 270 -37.13 -46.49 4.84
N PHE A 271 -36.34 -45.96 5.77
CA PHE A 271 -35.07 -45.26 5.49
C PHE A 271 -33.83 -46.14 5.74
N ILE A 272 -33.82 -47.39 5.28
CA ILE A 272 -32.74 -48.37 5.54
C ILE A 272 -31.37 -47.89 5.06
N ASN A 273 -31.33 -47.14 3.95
CA ASN A 273 -30.10 -46.68 3.29
C ASN A 273 -29.73 -45.22 3.60
N SER A 274 -30.45 -44.54 4.50
CA SER A 274 -30.22 -43.13 4.85
C SER A 274 -30.45 -42.91 6.34
N LYS A 275 -29.59 -42.13 7.00
CA LYS A 275 -29.70 -41.92 8.45
C LYS A 275 -30.88 -40.98 8.76
N PHE A 276 -31.92 -41.56 9.36
CA PHE A 276 -33.15 -40.89 9.81
C PHE A 276 -33.08 -40.60 11.31
N ILE A 277 -33.35 -39.36 11.71
CA ILE A 277 -33.46 -38.97 13.12
C ILE A 277 -34.81 -38.29 13.34
N SER A 278 -35.71 -38.99 14.04
CA SER A 278 -36.99 -38.42 14.48
C SER A 278 -36.75 -37.38 15.55
N GLN A 279 -37.25 -36.15 15.35
CA GLN A 279 -37.14 -35.08 16.34
C GLN A 279 -38.40 -34.99 17.20
N ARG A 280 -39.57 -34.89 16.57
CA ARG A 280 -40.84 -34.70 17.28
C ARG A 280 -42.03 -35.19 16.46
N LEU A 281 -43.00 -35.78 17.14
CA LEU A 281 -44.32 -36.11 16.60
C LEU A 281 -45.37 -35.31 17.38
N ILE A 282 -46.23 -34.57 16.68
CA ILE A 282 -47.22 -33.68 17.28
C ILE A 282 -48.58 -33.98 16.65
N THR A 283 -49.60 -34.25 17.48
CA THR A 283 -50.99 -34.24 17.01
C THR A 283 -51.45 -32.78 16.85
N VAL A 284 -51.78 -32.39 15.62
CA VAL A 284 -52.13 -31.00 15.29
C VAL A 284 -53.63 -30.75 15.46
N ARG A 285 -54.45 -31.64 14.89
CA ARG A 285 -55.92 -31.61 14.95
C ARG A 285 -56.51 -32.99 14.65
N GLN A 286 -57.81 -33.17 14.84
CA GLN A 286 -58.52 -34.40 14.51
C GLN A 286 -59.53 -34.18 13.37
N ILE A 287 -59.71 -35.21 12.53
CA ILE A 287 -60.72 -35.30 11.48
C ILE A 287 -61.34 -36.70 11.58
N ASP A 288 -62.66 -36.80 11.76
CA ASP A 288 -63.41 -38.06 11.81
C ASP A 288 -62.78 -39.13 12.75
N ASP A 289 -62.50 -38.73 14.01
CA ASP A 289 -61.82 -39.54 15.04
C ASP A 289 -60.39 -40.00 14.70
N LEU A 290 -59.83 -39.57 13.57
CA LEU A 290 -58.44 -39.80 13.16
C LEU A 290 -57.59 -38.56 13.43
N SER A 291 -56.33 -38.76 13.79
CA SER A 291 -55.43 -37.67 14.18
C SER A 291 -54.60 -37.20 12.98
N ILE A 292 -54.63 -35.90 12.69
CA ILE A 292 -53.61 -35.27 11.83
C ILE A 292 -52.35 -35.10 12.68
N GLU A 293 -51.30 -35.81 12.28
CA GLU A 293 -50.01 -35.78 12.93
C GLU A 293 -49.01 -35.01 12.08
N ALA A 294 -48.18 -34.20 12.74
CA ALA A 294 -47.01 -33.57 12.16
C ALA A 294 -45.75 -34.25 12.71
N HIS A 295 -44.97 -34.86 11.84
CA HIS A 295 -43.70 -35.48 12.15
C HIS A 295 -42.56 -34.61 11.63
N ILE A 296 -41.74 -34.13 12.56
CA ILE A 296 -40.52 -33.39 12.29
C ILE A 296 -39.34 -34.34 12.43
N PHE A 297 -38.55 -34.47 11.37
CA PHE A 297 -37.39 -35.36 11.37
C PHE A 297 -36.28 -34.84 10.46
N HIS A 298 -35.07 -35.36 10.69
CA HIS A 298 -33.90 -35.09 9.89
C HIS A 298 -33.59 -36.29 8.99
N LEU A 299 -33.37 -36.00 7.71
CA LEU A 299 -32.81 -36.94 6.74
C LEU A 299 -31.39 -36.53 6.42
N HIS A 300 -30.47 -37.46 6.63
CA HIS A 300 -29.05 -37.28 6.33
C HIS A 300 -28.74 -37.97 5.01
N LEU A 301 -28.29 -37.18 4.03
CA LEU A 301 -27.78 -37.68 2.76
C LEU A 301 -26.26 -37.74 2.79
N SER A 302 -25.68 -38.85 2.38
CA SER A 302 -24.25 -38.92 2.12
C SER A 302 -23.88 -38.01 0.95
N ARG A 303 -22.82 -37.22 1.14
CA ARG A 303 -22.31 -36.31 0.13
C ARG A 303 -21.61 -37.08 -0.98
N ASP A 304 -22.20 -37.07 -2.17
CA ASP A 304 -21.67 -37.70 -3.37
C ASP A 304 -21.27 -36.61 -4.39
N ALA A 305 -20.33 -36.93 -5.29
CA ALA A 305 -19.90 -36.06 -6.38
C ALA A 305 -21.08 -35.59 -7.26
N SER A 306 -22.15 -36.38 -7.35
CA SER A 306 -23.40 -36.00 -8.04
C SER A 306 -24.13 -34.81 -7.42
N LEU A 307 -23.87 -34.49 -6.14
CA LEU A 307 -24.52 -33.41 -5.40
C LEU A 307 -23.71 -32.11 -5.37
N ILE A 308 -22.54 -32.07 -6.01
CA ILE A 308 -21.61 -30.94 -5.94
C ILE A 308 -21.37 -30.36 -7.34
N ARG A 309 -21.46 -29.04 -7.48
CA ARG A 309 -21.24 -28.32 -8.74
C ARG A 309 -19.75 -28.23 -9.10
N SER A 310 -19.48 -27.79 -10.33
CA SER A 310 -18.13 -27.63 -10.88
C SER A 310 -17.24 -26.65 -10.06
N ASP A 311 -17.88 -25.68 -9.38
CA ASP A 311 -17.27 -24.68 -8.51
C ASP A 311 -17.18 -25.10 -7.03
N GLY A 312 -17.62 -26.32 -6.72
CA GLY A 312 -17.65 -26.86 -5.37
C GLY A 312 -18.90 -26.46 -4.57
N SER A 313 -19.88 -25.74 -5.11
CA SER A 313 -21.11 -25.44 -4.35
C SER A 313 -22.06 -26.65 -4.30
N LEU A 314 -22.90 -26.73 -3.25
CA LEU A 314 -23.96 -27.75 -3.15
C LEU A 314 -24.98 -27.53 -4.28
N ASN A 315 -25.20 -28.56 -5.10
CA ASN A 315 -26.33 -28.60 -6.00
C ASN A 315 -27.61 -28.90 -5.21
N PHE A 316 -28.19 -27.84 -4.65
CA PHE A 316 -29.35 -27.92 -3.79
C PHE A 316 -30.55 -28.62 -4.44
N TYR A 317 -30.72 -28.46 -5.76
CA TYR A 317 -31.77 -29.14 -6.52
C TYR A 317 -31.63 -30.67 -6.43
N TYR A 318 -30.48 -31.23 -6.82
CA TYR A 318 -30.29 -32.69 -6.77
C TYR A 318 -30.31 -33.23 -5.35
N ALA A 319 -29.79 -32.47 -4.38
CA ALA A 319 -29.80 -32.89 -2.98
C ALA A 319 -31.25 -32.97 -2.45
N ARG A 320 -32.07 -31.95 -2.72
CA ARG A 320 -33.49 -31.94 -2.37
C ARG A 320 -34.28 -33.01 -3.10
N GLN A 321 -33.97 -33.25 -4.38
CA GLN A 321 -34.62 -34.29 -5.18
C GLN A 321 -34.39 -35.68 -4.57
N LYS A 322 -33.15 -36.00 -4.15
CA LYS A 322 -32.87 -37.25 -3.43
C LYS A 322 -33.68 -37.37 -2.13
N VAL A 323 -33.84 -36.27 -1.38
CA VAL A 323 -34.70 -36.28 -0.18
C VAL A 323 -36.17 -36.53 -0.54
N SER A 324 -36.66 -35.88 -1.58
CA SER A 324 -38.03 -36.08 -2.08
C SER A 324 -38.27 -37.52 -2.52
N ASP A 325 -37.33 -38.11 -3.28
CA ASP A 325 -37.39 -39.50 -3.73
C ASP A 325 -37.38 -40.49 -2.55
N LEU A 326 -36.59 -40.21 -1.51
CA LEU A 326 -36.58 -41.00 -0.28
C LEU A 326 -37.92 -40.95 0.45
N ILE A 327 -38.51 -39.75 0.62
CA ILE A 327 -39.83 -39.60 1.24
C ILE A 327 -40.87 -40.33 0.41
N LYS A 328 -40.86 -40.15 -0.92
CA LYS A 328 -41.79 -40.79 -1.84
C LYS A 328 -41.70 -42.33 -1.79
N SER A 329 -40.48 -42.87 -1.67
CA SER A 329 -40.27 -44.31 -1.50
C SER A 329 -40.78 -44.85 -0.16
N ALA A 330 -40.85 -44.00 0.87
CA ALA A 330 -41.24 -44.37 2.22
C ALA A 330 -42.76 -44.32 2.45
N ILE A 331 -43.44 -43.26 1.97
CA ILE A 331 -44.85 -42.99 2.29
C ILE A 331 -45.77 -42.98 1.07
N GLY A 332 -45.23 -43.17 -0.14
CA GLY A 332 -45.96 -43.01 -1.40
C GLY A 332 -46.01 -41.55 -1.86
N GLU A 333 -47.02 -41.21 -2.67
CA GLU A 333 -47.18 -39.84 -3.19
C GLU A 333 -47.41 -38.83 -2.05
N PHE A 334 -46.69 -37.72 -2.08
CA PHE A 334 -46.83 -36.60 -1.17
C PHE A 334 -46.64 -35.29 -1.93
N ARG A 335 -47.09 -34.18 -1.35
CA ARG A 335 -46.93 -32.84 -1.94
C ARG A 335 -45.75 -32.09 -1.31
N ASP A 336 -44.72 -31.77 -2.09
CA ASP A 336 -43.63 -30.88 -1.68
C ASP A 336 -44.08 -29.41 -1.81
N TYR A 337 -44.42 -28.79 -0.68
CA TYR A 337 -45.00 -27.45 -0.62
C TYR A 337 -44.03 -26.34 -1.08
N ASN A 338 -42.71 -26.49 -0.86
CA ASN A 338 -41.70 -25.48 -1.19
C ASN A 338 -40.71 -25.88 -2.31
N GLY A 339 -40.92 -27.01 -2.99
CA GLY A 339 -40.03 -27.50 -4.05
C GLY A 339 -40.15 -26.81 -5.41
N GLY A 340 -41.29 -26.17 -5.71
CA GLY A 340 -41.62 -25.71 -7.07
C GLY A 340 -40.69 -24.63 -7.66
N ILE A 341 -40.09 -23.77 -6.84
CA ILE A 341 -39.22 -22.67 -7.33
C ILE A 341 -37.86 -23.21 -7.79
N ILE A 342 -37.29 -24.15 -7.05
CA ILE A 342 -35.94 -24.70 -7.31
C ILE A 342 -35.97 -25.57 -8.56
N ILE A 343 -37.07 -26.31 -8.77
CA ILE A 343 -37.30 -27.08 -9.99
C ILE A 343 -37.31 -26.16 -11.21
N LYS A 344 -38.09 -25.08 -11.17
CA LYS A 344 -38.15 -24.10 -12.26
C LYS A 344 -36.81 -23.42 -12.55
N GLN A 345 -35.99 -23.15 -11.53
CA GLN A 345 -34.63 -22.61 -11.74
C GLN A 345 -33.74 -23.58 -12.51
N GLN A 346 -33.77 -24.87 -12.14
CA GLN A 346 -32.94 -25.88 -12.78
C GLN A 346 -33.41 -26.18 -14.21
N GLU A 347 -34.72 -26.25 -14.42
CA GLU A 347 -35.32 -26.36 -15.76
C GLU A 347 -34.85 -25.20 -16.64
N LEU A 348 -34.96 -23.96 -16.16
CA LEU A 348 -34.52 -22.78 -16.92
C LEU A 348 -33.01 -22.81 -17.22
N LEU A 349 -32.17 -23.22 -16.27
CA LEU A 349 -30.72 -23.31 -16.47
C LEU A 349 -30.35 -24.39 -17.49
N ASN A 350 -31.00 -25.56 -17.43
CA ASN A 350 -30.77 -26.64 -18.38
C ASN A 350 -31.22 -26.22 -19.78
N ASP A 351 -32.42 -25.67 -19.90
CA ASP A 351 -32.97 -25.12 -21.14
C ASP A 351 -32.06 -24.05 -21.75
N PHE A 352 -31.47 -23.19 -20.91
CA PHE A 352 -30.54 -22.17 -21.32
C PHE A 352 -29.23 -22.77 -21.84
N LYS A 353 -28.67 -23.78 -21.16
CA LYS A 353 -27.46 -24.50 -21.61
C LYS A 353 -27.69 -25.19 -22.96
N GLU A 354 -28.86 -25.78 -23.18
CA GLU A 354 -29.22 -26.41 -24.46
C GLU A 354 -29.24 -25.45 -25.65
N SER A 355 -29.42 -24.16 -25.39
CA SER A 355 -29.44 -23.14 -26.44
C SER A 355 -28.03 -22.81 -26.98
N PHE A 356 -26.96 -23.25 -26.30
CA PHE A 356 -25.56 -22.94 -26.68
C PHE A 356 -24.59 -24.13 -26.51
N PRO A 357 -24.82 -25.27 -27.19
CA PRO A 357 -24.04 -26.50 -26.98
C PRO A 357 -22.53 -26.32 -27.25
N GLU A 358 -22.16 -25.51 -28.25
CA GLU A 358 -20.75 -25.27 -28.61
C GLU A 358 -19.97 -24.47 -27.56
N ILE A 359 -20.62 -23.54 -26.86
CA ILE A 359 -19.95 -22.69 -25.86
C ILE A 359 -19.90 -23.43 -24.53
N VAL A 360 -20.94 -24.18 -24.18
CA VAL A 360 -20.99 -25.05 -22.99
C VAL A 360 -19.84 -26.05 -22.98
N SER A 361 -19.47 -26.61 -24.14
CA SER A 361 -18.31 -27.51 -24.26
C SER A 361 -16.95 -26.83 -24.06
N LYS A 362 -16.86 -25.51 -24.29
CA LYS A 362 -15.61 -24.74 -24.17
C LYS A 362 -15.42 -24.10 -22.80
N ASP A 363 -16.49 -23.52 -22.25
CA ASP A 363 -16.43 -22.78 -20.99
C ASP A 363 -17.78 -22.80 -20.25
N LEU A 364 -18.03 -23.91 -19.54
CA LEU A 364 -19.22 -24.08 -18.68
C LEU A 364 -19.28 -23.01 -17.56
N ASN A 365 -18.12 -22.55 -17.07
CA ASN A 365 -18.06 -21.60 -15.95
C ASN A 365 -18.60 -20.22 -16.35
N LEU A 366 -18.44 -19.82 -17.62
CA LEU A 366 -19.00 -18.58 -18.13
C LEU A 366 -20.53 -18.55 -18.00
N PHE A 367 -21.22 -19.64 -18.36
CA PHE A 367 -22.67 -19.77 -18.24
C PHE A 367 -23.14 -19.72 -16.80
N GLU A 368 -22.49 -20.49 -15.92
CA GLU A 368 -22.87 -20.55 -14.51
C GLU A 368 -22.60 -19.21 -13.82
N THR A 369 -21.48 -18.54 -14.13
CA THR A 369 -21.19 -17.20 -13.62
C THR A 369 -22.20 -16.17 -14.10
N PHE A 370 -22.61 -16.23 -15.37
CA PHE A 370 -23.61 -15.33 -15.93
C PHE A 370 -25.00 -15.55 -15.33
N PHE A 371 -25.45 -16.80 -15.23
CA PHE A 371 -26.78 -17.14 -14.72
C PHE A 371 -26.92 -16.86 -13.22
N TYR A 372 -25.95 -17.30 -12.41
CA TYR A 372 -26.01 -17.11 -10.97
C TYR A 372 -25.68 -15.67 -10.51
N SER A 373 -25.28 -14.78 -11.43
CA SER A 373 -25.17 -13.33 -11.17
C SER A 373 -26.45 -12.55 -11.49
N LEU A 374 -27.50 -13.22 -11.98
CA LEU A 374 -28.79 -12.59 -12.26
C LEU A 374 -29.47 -12.12 -10.97
N MET A 375 -29.89 -10.86 -11.01
CA MET A 375 -30.62 -10.18 -9.96
C MET A 375 -31.89 -9.54 -10.56
N PRO A 376 -32.99 -9.43 -9.79
CA PRO A 376 -33.23 -10.08 -8.49
C PRO A 376 -33.20 -11.62 -8.56
N LEU A 377 -32.92 -12.31 -7.45
CA LEU A 377 -32.71 -13.78 -7.41
C LEU A 377 -33.91 -14.57 -7.95
N GLU A 378 -35.11 -14.04 -7.81
CA GLU A 378 -36.37 -14.63 -8.30
C GLU A 378 -36.34 -14.81 -9.82
N LYS A 379 -35.62 -13.94 -10.54
CA LYS A 379 -35.46 -14.02 -12.01
C LYS A 379 -34.71 -15.26 -12.46
N GLN A 380 -33.95 -15.91 -11.57
CA GLN A 380 -33.33 -17.21 -11.88
C GLN A 380 -34.39 -18.31 -12.06
N ALA A 381 -35.62 -18.14 -11.58
CA ALA A 381 -36.72 -19.10 -11.73
C ALA A 381 -37.79 -18.64 -12.74
N THR A 382 -37.99 -17.32 -12.86
CA THR A 382 -39.16 -16.76 -13.56
C THR A 382 -38.81 -16.07 -14.88
N LEU A 383 -37.53 -15.85 -15.19
CA LEU A 383 -37.14 -15.15 -16.42
C LEU A 383 -37.45 -16.04 -17.63
N PRO A 384 -38.16 -15.55 -18.66
CA PRO A 384 -38.46 -16.39 -19.81
C PRO A 384 -37.18 -16.76 -20.57
N LYS A 385 -37.05 -18.03 -20.97
CA LYS A 385 -35.89 -18.59 -21.69
C LYS A 385 -35.38 -17.68 -22.81
N LYS A 386 -36.28 -17.20 -23.67
CA LYS A 386 -35.93 -16.34 -24.82
C LYS A 386 -35.21 -15.05 -24.38
N VAL A 387 -35.58 -14.48 -23.23
CA VAL A 387 -34.94 -13.27 -22.70
C VAL A 387 -33.54 -13.55 -22.20
N LEU A 388 -33.39 -14.65 -21.46
CA LEU A 388 -32.11 -15.09 -20.94
C LEU A 388 -31.10 -15.40 -22.07
N VAL A 389 -31.55 -16.08 -23.11
CA VAL A 389 -30.76 -16.38 -24.32
C VAL A 389 -30.29 -15.09 -24.99
N ASN A 390 -31.20 -14.16 -25.30
CA ASN A 390 -30.86 -12.89 -25.94
C ASN A 390 -29.89 -12.05 -25.10
N LEU A 391 -30.13 -11.94 -23.78
CA LEU A 391 -29.26 -11.17 -22.87
C LEU A 391 -27.83 -11.73 -22.87
N PHE A 392 -27.68 -13.06 -22.94
CA PHE A 392 -26.38 -13.71 -23.01
C PHE A 392 -25.67 -13.52 -24.36
N GLU A 393 -26.40 -13.56 -25.48
CA GLU A 393 -25.82 -13.29 -26.81
C GLU A 393 -25.24 -11.87 -26.88
N TYR A 394 -25.98 -10.88 -26.39
CA TYR A 394 -25.50 -9.50 -26.35
C TYR A 394 -24.28 -9.32 -25.43
N TYR A 395 -24.23 -10.05 -24.32
CA TYR A 395 -23.04 -10.10 -23.47
C TYR A 395 -21.82 -10.66 -24.23
N LEU A 396 -21.98 -11.79 -24.93
CA LEU A 396 -20.90 -12.41 -25.71
C LEU A 396 -20.39 -11.51 -26.86
N GLU A 397 -21.30 -10.79 -27.52
CA GLU A 397 -20.95 -9.81 -28.56
C GLU A 397 -20.02 -8.73 -28.00
N ASN A 398 -20.37 -8.15 -26.84
CA ASN A 398 -19.61 -7.08 -26.22
C ASN A 398 -18.31 -7.59 -25.59
N LEU A 399 -18.28 -8.82 -25.07
CA LEU A 399 -17.07 -9.43 -24.54
C LEU A 399 -15.96 -9.60 -25.58
N ARG A 400 -16.31 -9.73 -26.87
CA ARG A 400 -15.35 -9.82 -27.99
C ARG A 400 -14.88 -8.45 -28.48
N GLN A 401 -15.54 -7.36 -28.09
CA GLN A 401 -15.27 -6.02 -28.60
C GLN A 401 -14.16 -5.34 -27.79
N LYS A 402 -13.15 -4.80 -28.48
CA LYS A 402 -12.16 -3.90 -27.86
C LYS A 402 -12.66 -2.47 -27.94
N LEU A 403 -12.64 -1.77 -26.81
CA LEU A 403 -12.87 -0.32 -26.76
C LEU A 403 -11.74 0.39 -27.52
N SER A 404 -12.08 1.43 -28.29
CA SER A 404 -11.08 2.27 -28.95
C SER A 404 -10.40 3.17 -27.92
N LYS A 405 -9.18 3.66 -28.22
CA LYS A 405 -8.41 4.51 -27.29
C LYS A 405 -9.17 5.78 -26.84
N ASP A 406 -10.15 6.23 -27.62
CA ASP A 406 -10.91 7.45 -27.36
C ASP A 406 -12.27 7.19 -26.68
N THR A 407 -12.66 5.93 -26.46
CA THR A 407 -13.94 5.56 -25.84
C THR A 407 -13.76 4.91 -24.47
N THR A 408 -14.24 5.58 -23.42
CA THR A 408 -14.17 5.11 -22.02
C THR A 408 -15.20 4.03 -21.69
N TYR A 409 -16.27 3.90 -22.49
CA TYR A 409 -17.29 2.86 -22.34
C TYR A 409 -18.03 2.62 -23.66
N SER A 410 -18.67 1.46 -23.80
CA SER A 410 -19.70 1.18 -24.79
C SER A 410 -21.05 1.07 -24.08
N PHE A 411 -22.11 1.60 -24.70
CA PHE A 411 -23.49 1.48 -24.23
C PHE A 411 -24.33 1.10 -25.43
N LYS A 412 -24.83 -0.13 -25.44
CA LYS A 412 -25.70 -0.64 -26.50
C LYS A 412 -27.10 -0.89 -25.96
N ILE A 413 -28.09 -0.54 -26.77
CA ILE A 413 -29.50 -0.83 -26.53
C ILE A 413 -29.96 -1.75 -27.65
N TYR A 414 -30.55 -2.88 -27.28
CA TYR A 414 -31.20 -3.79 -28.21
C TYR A 414 -32.70 -3.81 -27.88
N GLN A 415 -33.54 -3.70 -28.91
CA GLN A 415 -35.00 -3.69 -28.76
C GLN A 415 -35.62 -4.78 -29.62
N ASN A 416 -36.53 -5.53 -29.00
CA ASN A 416 -37.46 -6.45 -29.66
C ASN A 416 -38.90 -6.00 -29.31
N ASP A 417 -39.93 -6.48 -30.04
CA ASP A 417 -41.33 -6.02 -29.98
C ASP A 417 -41.98 -5.89 -28.57
N GLN A 418 -41.39 -6.46 -27.52
CA GLN A 418 -41.87 -6.34 -26.13
C GLN A 418 -40.77 -6.14 -25.06
N GLN A 419 -39.49 -6.05 -25.43
CA GLN A 419 -38.37 -6.13 -24.46
C GLN A 419 -37.21 -5.23 -24.86
N THR A 420 -36.58 -4.61 -23.86
CA THR A 420 -35.38 -3.78 -24.06
C THR A 420 -34.20 -4.37 -23.29
N TYR A 421 -33.06 -4.48 -23.97
CA TYR A 421 -31.81 -4.97 -23.40
C TYR A 421 -30.78 -3.85 -23.41
N LEU A 422 -30.09 -3.68 -22.28
CA LEU A 422 -29.02 -2.70 -22.08
C LEU A 422 -27.73 -3.46 -21.79
N VAL A 423 -26.69 -3.20 -22.58
CA VAL A 423 -25.36 -3.76 -22.35
C VAL A 423 -24.35 -2.63 -22.29
N ILE A 424 -23.62 -2.56 -21.19
CA ILE A 424 -22.60 -1.55 -20.94
C ILE A 424 -21.28 -2.26 -20.66
N HIS A 425 -20.21 -1.81 -21.32
CA HIS A 425 -18.85 -2.32 -21.13
C HIS A 425 -17.87 -1.15 -20.92
N SER A 426 -16.98 -1.26 -19.94
CA SER A 426 -15.86 -0.34 -19.72
C SER A 426 -14.61 -1.07 -19.25
N ASP A 427 -13.44 -0.54 -19.62
CA ASP A 427 -12.13 -0.94 -19.09
C ASP A 427 -11.83 -0.33 -17.71
N ASN A 428 -12.66 0.59 -17.24
CA ASN A 428 -12.49 1.27 -15.97
C ASN A 428 -13.43 0.70 -14.90
N THR A 429 -12.84 0.00 -13.94
CA THR A 429 -13.55 -0.72 -12.86
C THR A 429 -14.37 0.19 -11.93
N SER A 430 -14.14 1.50 -11.94
CA SER A 430 -14.96 2.43 -11.15
C SER A 430 -16.41 2.52 -11.62
N LEU A 431 -16.70 2.15 -12.88
CA LEU A 431 -18.07 2.16 -13.42
C LEU A 431 -19.01 1.26 -12.63
N ALA A 432 -18.52 0.11 -12.15
CA ALA A 432 -19.33 -0.85 -11.38
C ALA A 432 -19.98 -0.20 -10.16
N LYS A 433 -19.21 0.62 -9.42
CA LYS A 433 -19.72 1.35 -8.23
C LYS A 433 -20.80 2.36 -8.60
N THR A 434 -20.62 3.10 -9.69
CA THR A 434 -21.62 4.05 -10.19
C THR A 434 -22.92 3.33 -10.53
N ILE A 435 -22.83 2.19 -11.23
CA ILE A 435 -24.00 1.39 -11.61
C ILE A 435 -24.67 0.78 -10.37
N SER A 436 -23.92 0.23 -9.41
CA SER A 436 -24.50 -0.28 -8.16
C SER A 436 -25.23 0.81 -7.38
N SER A 437 -24.63 1.99 -7.19
CA SER A 437 -25.26 3.12 -6.50
C SER A 437 -26.54 3.57 -7.22
N PHE A 438 -26.51 3.61 -8.55
CA PHE A 438 -27.69 3.93 -9.35
C PHE A 438 -28.80 2.89 -9.15
N LEU A 439 -28.47 1.60 -9.15
CA LEU A 439 -29.45 0.53 -8.95
C LEU A 439 -30.03 0.57 -7.53
N ASP A 440 -29.23 0.83 -6.50
CA ASP A 440 -29.71 0.93 -5.11
C ASP A 440 -30.74 2.07 -4.94
N GLU A 441 -30.52 3.21 -5.59
CA GLU A 441 -31.44 4.34 -5.56
C GLU A 441 -32.72 4.11 -6.37
N GLN A 442 -32.63 3.36 -7.48
CA GLN A 442 -33.72 3.21 -8.45
C GLN A 442 -34.49 1.89 -8.30
N CYS A 443 -33.97 0.87 -7.61
CA CYS A 443 -34.60 -0.45 -7.47
C CYS A 443 -36.05 -0.42 -6.95
N SER A 444 -36.42 0.60 -6.17
CA SER A 444 -37.78 0.79 -5.66
C SER A 444 -38.77 1.41 -6.68
N LYS A 445 -38.29 1.87 -7.83
CA LYS A 445 -39.04 2.70 -8.80
C LYS A 445 -39.05 2.13 -10.22
N VAL A 446 -38.49 0.94 -10.45
CA VAL A 446 -38.23 0.42 -11.81
C VAL A 446 -39.21 -0.69 -12.22
N PRO A 447 -39.67 -0.71 -13.48
CA PRO A 447 -40.48 -1.78 -14.08
C PRO A 447 -39.79 -3.15 -14.07
N ASP A 448 -40.56 -4.24 -14.14
CA ASP A 448 -40.08 -5.62 -14.05
C ASP A 448 -38.81 -5.90 -14.90
N PHE A 449 -37.65 -6.06 -14.24
CA PHE A 449 -36.34 -6.18 -14.91
C PHE A 449 -35.47 -7.29 -14.31
N ALA A 450 -34.46 -7.70 -15.06
CA ALA A 450 -33.42 -8.64 -14.65
C ALA A 450 -32.05 -8.13 -15.11
N TYR A 451 -31.03 -8.16 -14.25
CA TYR A 451 -29.70 -7.69 -14.61
C TYR A 451 -28.59 -8.56 -14.02
N ASN A 452 -27.38 -8.42 -14.55
CA ASN A 452 -26.16 -8.86 -13.90
C ASN A 452 -25.04 -7.82 -14.08
N LEU A 453 -24.14 -7.77 -13.11
CA LEU A 453 -22.95 -6.92 -13.10
C LEU A 453 -21.73 -7.83 -12.91
N ILE A 454 -20.91 -7.95 -13.94
CA ILE A 454 -19.78 -8.88 -14.00
C ILE A 454 -18.48 -8.07 -14.04
N GLU A 455 -17.59 -8.30 -13.07
CA GLU A 455 -16.30 -7.62 -12.95
C GLU A 455 -15.12 -8.59 -13.16
N ASN A 456 -14.21 -8.21 -14.06
CA ASN A 456 -12.90 -8.83 -14.25
C ASN A 456 -11.80 -7.81 -13.90
N LYS A 457 -10.52 -8.25 -13.76
CA LYS A 457 -9.39 -7.38 -13.35
C LYS A 457 -9.26 -6.07 -14.15
N GLU A 458 -9.72 -6.07 -15.39
CA GLU A 458 -9.56 -4.98 -16.35
C GLU A 458 -10.88 -4.54 -17.01
N ASN A 459 -12.01 -5.19 -16.72
CA ASN A 459 -13.27 -4.89 -17.43
C ASN A 459 -14.49 -5.01 -16.53
N VAL A 460 -15.50 -4.19 -16.79
CA VAL A 460 -16.83 -4.23 -16.17
C VAL A 460 -17.88 -4.41 -17.26
N PHE A 461 -18.80 -5.35 -17.04
CA PHE A 461 -19.96 -5.58 -17.88
C PHE A 461 -21.24 -5.46 -17.07
N PHE A 462 -22.15 -4.59 -17.49
CA PHE A 462 -23.50 -4.53 -16.97
C PHE A 462 -24.47 -4.96 -18.06
N ASN A 463 -25.25 -6.01 -17.81
CA ASN A 463 -26.27 -6.49 -18.75
C ASN A 463 -27.62 -6.45 -18.06
N CYS A 464 -28.61 -5.83 -18.68
CA CYS A 464 -29.95 -5.66 -18.12
C CYS A 464 -31.02 -5.95 -19.18
N ALA A 465 -32.07 -6.67 -18.81
CA ALA A 465 -33.28 -6.91 -19.59
C ALA A 465 -34.50 -6.34 -18.86
N ILE A 466 -35.26 -5.50 -19.57
CA ILE A 466 -36.50 -4.90 -19.06
C ILE A 466 -37.67 -5.59 -19.76
N LEU A 467 -38.54 -6.23 -18.96
CA LEU A 467 -39.56 -7.18 -19.44
C LEU A 467 -40.92 -6.53 -19.72
N LYS A 468 -41.34 -5.58 -18.88
CA LYS A 468 -42.63 -4.87 -19.01
C LYS A 468 -42.52 -3.48 -18.40
N SER A 469 -42.56 -2.45 -19.24
CA SER A 469 -42.48 -1.05 -18.83
C SER A 469 -43.33 -0.17 -19.73
N ASN A 470 -43.98 0.85 -19.17
CA ASN A 470 -44.49 1.94 -20.00
C ASN A 470 -43.31 2.64 -20.70
N GLN A 471 -43.49 3.11 -21.93
CA GLN A 471 -42.45 3.76 -22.72
C GLN A 471 -41.83 4.96 -21.97
N ASN A 472 -42.64 5.70 -21.21
CA ASN A 472 -42.18 6.82 -20.38
C ASN A 472 -41.25 6.38 -19.23
N GLU A 473 -41.53 5.25 -18.58
CA GLU A 473 -40.71 4.72 -17.48
C GLU A 473 -39.39 4.15 -17.99
N LEU A 474 -39.44 3.49 -19.15
CA LEU A 474 -38.26 2.98 -19.83
C LEU A 474 -37.32 4.12 -20.24
N GLU A 475 -37.86 5.17 -20.87
CA GLU A 475 -37.09 6.35 -21.26
C GLU A 475 -36.52 7.06 -20.03
N TYR A 476 -37.29 7.19 -18.94
CA TYR A 476 -36.81 7.78 -17.69
C TYR A 476 -35.63 6.98 -17.11
N PHE A 477 -35.74 5.65 -17.04
CA PHE A 477 -34.67 4.78 -16.55
C PHE A 477 -33.40 4.88 -17.40
N ILE A 478 -33.53 4.77 -18.73
CA ILE A 478 -32.41 4.85 -19.66
C ILE A 478 -31.74 6.23 -19.60
N ASN A 479 -32.52 7.31 -19.52
CA ASN A 479 -31.99 8.66 -19.45
C ASN A 479 -31.22 8.90 -18.14
N ASN A 480 -31.73 8.46 -17.00
CA ASN A 480 -31.00 8.58 -15.73
C ASN A 480 -29.74 7.72 -15.70
N LEU A 481 -29.78 6.51 -16.24
CA LEU A 481 -28.60 5.65 -16.37
C LEU A 481 -27.55 6.31 -17.29
N ARG A 482 -27.97 6.87 -18.43
CA ARG A 482 -27.09 7.63 -19.32
C ARG A 482 -26.50 8.86 -18.63
N GLN A 483 -27.29 9.57 -17.83
CA GLN A 483 -26.80 10.72 -17.06
C GLN A 483 -25.78 10.30 -16.00
N ALA A 484 -26.02 9.22 -15.25
CA ALA A 484 -25.07 8.70 -14.26
C ALA A 484 -23.73 8.31 -14.92
N ILE A 485 -23.79 7.65 -16.08
CA ILE A 485 -22.60 7.26 -16.84
C ILE A 485 -21.91 8.48 -17.45
N TYR A 486 -22.67 9.46 -17.97
CA TYR A 486 -22.11 10.70 -18.49
C TYR A 486 -21.39 11.48 -17.39
N GLN A 487 -21.99 11.63 -16.22
CA GLN A 487 -21.36 12.28 -15.06
C GLN A 487 -20.09 11.55 -14.63
N TRP A 488 -20.11 10.22 -14.61
CA TRP A 488 -18.93 9.40 -14.36
C TRP A 488 -17.84 9.61 -15.42
N GLN A 489 -18.21 9.67 -16.71
CA GLN A 489 -17.27 9.94 -17.80
C GLN A 489 -16.66 11.33 -17.70
N GLN A 490 -17.44 12.36 -17.38
CA GLN A 490 -16.93 13.72 -17.17
C GLN A 490 -15.96 13.74 -15.99
N LYS A 491 -16.29 13.11 -14.86
CA LYS A 491 -15.38 12.97 -13.72
C LYS A 491 -14.06 12.29 -14.08
N ILE A 492 -14.06 11.34 -15.01
CA ILE A 492 -12.84 10.68 -15.49
C ILE A 492 -12.05 11.59 -16.45
N LYS A 493 -12.73 12.30 -17.36
CA LYS A 493 -12.09 13.22 -18.31
C LYS A 493 -11.54 14.47 -17.63
N GLU A 494 -12.18 14.92 -16.58
CA GLU A 494 -11.73 16.02 -15.72
C GLU A 494 -10.59 15.61 -14.79
N ARG A 495 -10.33 14.29 -14.65
CA ARG A 495 -9.37 13.77 -13.70
C ARG A 495 -7.95 14.19 -14.07
N GLN A 496 -7.32 14.96 -13.19
CA GLN A 496 -5.99 15.52 -13.41
C GLN A 496 -4.93 14.54 -12.91
N VAL A 497 -4.34 13.78 -13.85
CA VAL A 497 -3.30 12.78 -13.56
C VAL A 497 -1.95 13.27 -14.05
N LEU A 498 -0.99 13.41 -13.14
CA LEU A 498 0.39 13.74 -13.46
C LEU A 498 1.24 12.46 -13.53
N ARG A 499 1.92 12.21 -14.66
CA ARG A 499 2.75 11.01 -14.88
C ARG A 499 4.22 11.40 -14.94
N ILE A 500 5.02 10.83 -14.04
CA ILE A 500 6.42 11.19 -13.81
C ILE A 500 7.31 9.96 -14.05
N ALA A 501 8.38 10.14 -14.81
CA ALA A 501 9.42 9.12 -14.91
C ALA A 501 10.32 9.16 -13.67
N LEU A 502 10.53 7.99 -13.06
CA LEU A 502 11.35 7.79 -11.88
C LEU A 502 12.60 6.98 -12.25
N GLU A 503 13.74 7.63 -12.42
CA GLU A 503 15.00 6.96 -12.72
C GLU A 503 15.62 6.36 -11.45
N HIS A 504 15.58 7.10 -10.35
CA HIS A 504 16.23 6.72 -9.10
C HIS A 504 15.28 5.94 -8.19
N SER A 505 15.79 4.90 -7.53
CA SER A 505 15.03 4.20 -6.49
C SER A 505 14.83 5.10 -5.27
N ILE A 506 13.60 5.16 -4.77
CA ILE A 506 13.29 5.84 -3.50
C ILE A 506 13.89 5.03 -2.35
N ILE A 507 14.68 5.69 -1.50
CA ILE A 507 15.42 5.03 -0.42
C ILE A 507 14.47 4.56 0.68
N SER A 508 13.54 5.43 1.07
CA SER A 508 12.54 5.14 2.11
C SER A 508 11.33 6.06 1.92
N LEU A 509 10.17 5.57 2.34
CA LEU A 509 8.96 6.39 2.55
C LEU A 509 8.82 6.87 4.00
N ASP A 510 9.82 6.59 4.85
CA ASP A 510 9.95 7.15 6.19
C ASP A 510 10.59 8.55 6.11
N PRO A 511 9.87 9.63 6.49
CA PRO A 511 10.44 10.97 6.49
C PRO A 511 11.65 11.12 7.41
N LEU A 512 11.81 10.29 8.44
CA LEU A 512 12.93 10.38 9.39
C LEU A 512 14.25 9.80 8.85
N ILE A 513 14.19 9.09 7.72
CA ILE A 513 15.32 8.36 7.11
C ILE A 513 15.64 8.87 5.72
N ALA A 514 14.61 9.09 4.90
CA ALA A 514 14.80 9.54 3.53
C ALA A 514 15.20 11.02 3.52
N GLY A 515 16.40 11.29 3.00
CA GLY A 515 16.91 12.65 2.89
C GLY A 515 17.79 12.85 1.67
N ASP A 516 17.69 12.01 0.65
CA ASP A 516 18.09 12.40 -0.71
C ASP A 516 16.99 13.24 -1.37
N ILE A 517 17.34 13.98 -2.43
CA ILE A 517 16.42 14.93 -3.07
C ILE A 517 15.17 14.22 -3.63
N ALA A 518 15.34 13.08 -4.30
CA ALA A 518 14.24 12.36 -4.93
C ALA A 518 13.24 11.80 -3.91
N SER A 519 13.74 11.16 -2.84
CA SER A 519 12.88 10.70 -1.74
C SER A 519 12.23 11.90 -1.03
N GLY A 520 12.96 13.00 -0.83
CA GLY A 520 12.45 14.21 -0.20
C GLY A 520 11.26 14.82 -0.96
N ASP A 521 11.37 14.99 -2.28
CA ASP A 521 10.28 15.54 -3.11
C ASP A 521 9.06 14.60 -3.16
N LEU A 522 9.25 13.28 -3.17
CA LEU A 522 8.14 12.34 -3.03
C LEU A 522 7.48 12.43 -1.64
N LEU A 523 8.29 12.56 -0.58
CA LEU A 523 7.78 12.73 0.78
C LEU A 523 7.00 14.03 0.97
N ARG A 524 7.32 15.11 0.25
CA ARG A 524 6.51 16.35 0.25
C ARG A 524 5.10 16.15 -0.29
N LEU A 525 4.87 15.11 -1.10
CA LEU A 525 3.52 14.73 -1.54
C LEU A 525 2.75 13.98 -0.44
N LEU A 526 3.45 13.26 0.43
CA LEU A 526 2.86 12.40 1.47
C LEU A 526 2.75 13.08 2.83
N PHE A 527 3.69 13.95 3.18
CA PHE A 527 3.83 14.57 4.49
C PHE A 527 3.94 16.09 4.39
N GLU A 528 3.42 16.78 5.40
CA GLU A 528 3.57 18.23 5.54
C GLU A 528 4.10 18.58 6.94
N GLY A 529 5.13 19.43 6.98
CA GLY A 529 5.74 19.93 8.21
C GLY A 529 5.02 21.14 8.81
N LEU A 530 5.67 21.80 9.78
CA LEU A 530 5.10 23.00 10.42
C LEU A 530 5.02 24.17 9.45
N THR A 531 6.02 24.30 8.58
CA THR A 531 6.14 25.33 7.55
C THR A 531 6.33 24.69 6.18
N ARG A 532 6.19 25.49 5.12
CA ARG A 532 6.48 25.09 3.75
C ARG A 532 7.06 26.27 2.97
N TYR A 533 7.62 26.01 1.79
CA TYR A 533 7.96 27.08 0.86
C TYR A 533 6.73 27.50 0.06
N SER A 534 6.50 28.80 -0.01
CA SER A 534 5.49 29.42 -0.87
C SER A 534 5.89 29.30 -2.34
N ARG A 535 4.93 29.57 -3.24
CA ARG A 535 5.19 29.68 -4.69
C ARG A 535 6.27 30.70 -5.05
N ASN A 536 6.51 31.68 -4.16
CA ASN A 536 7.51 32.72 -4.35
C ASN A 536 8.90 32.36 -3.80
N GLY A 537 9.05 31.18 -3.18
CA GLY A 537 10.30 30.70 -2.60
C GLY A 537 10.58 31.22 -1.18
N SER A 538 9.61 31.87 -0.55
CA SER A 538 9.68 32.29 0.86
C SER A 538 9.09 31.22 1.78
N ILE A 539 9.47 31.20 3.06
CA ILE A 539 8.80 30.33 4.03
C ILE A 539 7.41 30.88 4.36
N GLU A 540 6.43 29.99 4.41
CA GLU A 540 5.06 30.25 4.87
C GLU A 540 4.60 29.15 5.84
N ASN A 541 3.51 29.46 6.54
CA ASN A 541 2.88 28.57 7.50
C ASN A 541 2.18 27.40 6.79
N ALA A 542 2.36 26.18 7.31
CA ALA A 542 1.71 24.96 6.82
C ALA A 542 0.79 24.38 7.91
N ILE A 543 1.20 23.31 8.60
CA ILE A 543 0.46 22.77 9.76
C ILE A 543 0.45 23.77 10.92
N ALA A 544 1.50 24.59 11.08
CA ALA A 544 1.46 25.71 12.00
C ALA A 544 0.46 26.76 11.47
N GLU A 545 -0.52 27.14 12.28
CA GLU A 545 -1.42 28.26 11.99
C GLU A 545 -0.73 29.59 12.27
N THR A 546 -0.13 29.69 13.47
CA THR A 546 0.62 30.86 13.92
C THR A 546 1.94 30.44 14.57
N ILE A 547 2.92 31.33 14.51
CA ILE A 547 4.26 31.12 15.04
C ILE A 547 4.63 32.34 15.87
N GLU A 548 4.86 32.14 17.16
CA GLU A 548 5.35 33.16 18.07
C GLU A 548 6.85 32.95 18.27
N ILE A 549 7.64 33.99 18.03
CA ILE A 549 9.11 33.95 18.12
C ILE A 549 9.54 34.93 19.21
N SER A 550 10.33 34.45 20.16
CA SER A 550 10.96 35.27 21.20
C SER A 550 11.91 36.33 20.64
N SER A 551 12.14 37.41 21.39
CA SER A 551 13.01 38.51 20.98
C SER A 551 14.49 38.12 20.78
N ASN A 552 14.94 37.04 21.43
CA ASN A 552 16.29 36.49 21.28
C ASN A 552 16.38 35.38 20.21
N PHE A 553 15.28 35.06 19.50
CA PHE A 553 15.21 34.01 18.47
C PHE A 553 15.64 32.62 18.95
N GLN A 554 15.45 32.32 20.24
CA GLN A 554 15.77 31.01 20.82
C GLN A 554 14.53 30.20 21.21
N GLU A 555 13.39 30.84 21.42
CA GLU A 555 12.12 30.17 21.67
C GLU A 555 11.14 30.40 20.52
N TYR A 556 10.56 29.30 20.03
CA TYR A 556 9.53 29.25 19.00
C TYR A 556 8.32 28.50 19.53
N THR A 557 7.14 29.12 19.47
CA THR A 557 5.87 28.47 19.81
C THR A 557 5.01 28.36 18.57
N PHE A 558 4.74 27.14 18.14
CA PHE A 558 3.89 26.82 17.00
C PHE A 558 2.51 26.43 17.50
N LYS A 559 1.49 27.20 17.12
CA LYS A 559 0.09 26.80 17.28
C LYS A 559 -0.35 26.10 16.01
N LEU A 560 -0.77 24.85 16.12
CA LEU A 560 -1.12 23.98 15.00
C LEU A 560 -2.58 24.15 14.61
N ARG A 561 -2.88 24.04 13.32
CA ARG A 561 -4.24 23.94 12.81
C ARG A 561 -4.85 22.61 13.26
N PRO A 562 -6.16 22.55 13.53
CA PRO A 562 -6.87 21.27 13.59
C PRO A 562 -6.66 20.51 12.27
N SER A 563 -6.08 19.32 12.34
CA SER A 563 -5.68 18.54 11.17
C SER A 563 -5.74 17.05 11.49
N THR A 564 -5.89 16.24 10.44
CA THR A 564 -6.02 14.78 10.57
C THR A 564 -5.00 14.07 9.69
N TRP A 565 -4.65 12.85 10.09
CA TRP A 565 -4.03 11.87 9.21
C TRP A 565 -5.03 11.39 8.15
N ASN A 566 -4.53 10.76 7.09
CA ASN A 566 -5.34 10.17 6.02
C ASN A 566 -6.27 9.03 6.45
N ASP A 567 -6.13 8.50 7.67
CA ASP A 567 -7.06 7.54 8.27
C ASP A 567 -8.17 8.21 9.12
N GLY A 568 -8.18 9.55 9.17
CA GLY A 568 -9.12 10.37 9.94
C GLY A 568 -8.73 10.57 11.40
N SER A 569 -7.65 9.96 11.89
CA SER A 569 -7.15 10.21 13.25
C SER A 569 -6.59 11.63 13.39
N GLN A 570 -6.67 12.20 14.59
CA GLN A 570 -6.21 13.57 14.85
C GLN A 570 -4.68 13.66 14.86
N LEU A 571 -4.15 14.68 14.18
CA LEU A 571 -2.74 15.04 14.23
C LEU A 571 -2.50 15.98 15.42
N SER A 572 -1.43 15.74 16.18
CA SER A 572 -1.13 16.50 17.40
C SER A 572 0.32 16.98 17.48
N ALA A 573 0.58 18.02 18.28
CA ALA A 573 1.94 18.50 18.57
C ALA A 573 2.85 17.41 19.15
N TYR A 574 2.27 16.44 19.86
CA TYR A 574 3.01 15.29 20.36
C TYR A 574 3.55 14.36 19.26
N ASP A 575 2.95 14.36 18.06
CA ASP A 575 3.46 13.59 16.92
C ASP A 575 4.77 14.21 16.38
N PHE A 576 4.86 15.55 16.39
CA PHE A 576 6.10 16.26 16.09
C PHE A 576 7.16 16.03 17.18
N GLU A 577 6.79 16.21 18.45
CA GLU A 577 7.70 15.98 19.57
C GLU A 577 8.29 14.57 19.53
N TYR A 578 7.45 13.55 19.33
CA TYR A 578 7.88 12.16 19.20
C TYR A 578 8.82 11.96 18.00
N ALA A 579 8.43 12.44 16.82
CA ALA A 579 9.22 12.30 15.59
C ALA A 579 10.63 12.88 15.73
N TRP A 580 10.73 14.10 16.26
CA TRP A 580 12.01 14.80 16.37
C TRP A 580 12.88 14.22 17.48
N LYS A 581 12.30 13.86 18.63
CA LYS A 581 13.04 13.14 19.69
C LYS A 581 13.51 11.76 19.22
N LYS A 582 12.74 11.07 18.37
CA LYS A 582 13.15 9.80 17.77
C LYS A 582 14.40 9.97 16.87
N VAL A 583 14.44 11.00 16.02
CA VAL A 583 15.64 11.33 15.21
C VAL A 583 16.88 11.54 16.10
N LEU A 584 16.68 12.22 17.23
CA LEU A 584 17.71 12.55 18.22
C LEU A 584 18.04 11.40 19.18
N SER A 585 17.36 10.26 19.09
CA SER A 585 17.73 9.08 19.87
C SER A 585 19.08 8.51 19.41
N PRO A 586 19.99 8.11 20.32
CA PRO A 586 21.23 7.43 19.97
C PRO A 586 21.03 6.15 19.15
N SER A 587 19.90 5.45 19.36
CA SER A 587 19.62 4.18 18.69
C SER A 587 19.08 4.33 17.27
N PHE A 588 18.53 5.50 16.92
CA PHE A 588 17.93 5.73 15.61
C PHE A 588 19.00 6.12 14.58
N LYS A 589 19.12 5.38 13.49
CA LYS A 589 20.15 5.64 12.47
C LYS A 589 19.60 6.54 11.36
N THR A 590 20.13 7.75 11.26
CA THR A 590 19.85 8.68 10.16
C THR A 590 21.05 9.58 9.91
N SER A 591 21.39 9.79 8.65
CA SER A 591 22.50 10.66 8.24
C SER A 591 22.21 12.15 8.39
N PHE A 592 20.99 12.51 8.80
CA PHE A 592 20.47 13.87 8.78
C PHE A 592 20.18 14.43 10.18
N SER A 593 20.57 13.72 11.24
CA SER A 593 20.35 14.14 12.64
C SER A 593 21.00 15.49 12.97
N SER A 594 22.09 15.86 12.30
CA SER A 594 22.76 17.15 12.46
C SER A 594 21.87 18.36 12.12
N LEU A 595 20.83 18.18 11.30
CA LEU A 595 19.86 19.23 10.99
C LEU A 595 19.05 19.67 12.22
N PHE A 596 19.01 18.86 13.29
CA PHE A 596 18.29 19.15 14.53
C PHE A 596 19.19 19.77 15.62
N TYR A 597 20.51 19.83 15.42
CA TYR A 597 21.45 20.33 16.44
C TYR A 597 21.31 21.81 16.83
N PRO A 598 20.65 22.69 16.06
CA PRO A 598 20.28 24.02 16.58
C PRO A 598 19.32 23.96 17.78
N ILE A 599 18.54 22.88 17.93
CA ILE A 599 17.64 22.67 19.07
C ILE A 599 18.47 22.42 20.34
N LYS A 600 18.08 23.05 21.44
CA LYS A 600 18.76 22.94 22.73
C LYS A 600 18.89 21.48 23.15
N ASN A 601 20.12 21.09 23.53
CA ASN A 601 20.50 19.74 23.97
C ASN A 601 20.34 18.62 22.92
N ALA A 602 20.05 18.94 21.65
CA ALA A 602 19.78 17.93 20.63
C ALA A 602 21.02 17.10 20.25
N LYS A 603 22.19 17.75 20.11
CA LYS A 603 23.45 17.04 19.81
C LYS A 603 23.84 16.11 20.94
N GLU A 604 23.76 16.60 22.17
CA GLU A 604 24.06 15.86 23.39
C GLU A 604 23.13 14.65 23.53
N ALA A 605 21.84 14.80 23.20
CA ALA A 605 20.89 13.69 23.21
C ALA A 605 21.25 12.64 22.17
N LYS A 606 21.65 13.07 20.96
CA LYS A 606 22.08 12.15 19.89
C LYS A 606 23.33 11.35 20.27
N GLU A 607 24.23 11.97 21.00
CA GLU A 607 25.46 11.36 21.52
C GLU A 607 25.23 10.56 22.82
N GLY A 608 24.01 10.55 23.35
CA GLY A 608 23.64 9.82 24.58
C GLY A 608 24.13 10.47 25.87
N ARG A 609 24.50 11.75 25.84
CA ARG A 609 25.01 12.50 27.00
C ARG A 609 23.90 13.09 27.88
N VAL A 610 22.70 13.27 27.34
CA VAL A 610 21.50 13.74 28.08
C VAL A 610 20.28 12.91 27.69
N SER A 611 19.24 12.92 28.53
CA SER A 611 17.97 12.26 28.23
C SER A 611 17.12 13.06 27.23
N SER A 612 16.20 12.39 26.54
CA SER A 612 15.27 13.02 25.58
C SER A 612 14.40 14.13 26.20
N ASP A 613 14.16 14.07 27.50
CA ASP A 613 13.32 15.04 28.22
C ASP A 613 14.02 16.38 28.43
N GLN A 614 15.35 16.42 28.33
CA GLN A 614 16.15 17.64 28.40
C GLN A 614 16.28 18.34 27.03
N VAL A 615 15.85 17.69 25.96
CA VAL A 615 15.85 18.30 24.61
C VAL A 615 14.73 19.33 24.56
N GLY A 616 15.04 20.52 24.03
CA GLY A 616 14.13 21.66 23.94
C GLY A 616 12.98 21.48 22.94
N ILE A 617 12.21 20.41 23.04
CA ILE A 617 11.05 20.09 22.20
C ILE A 617 9.93 19.61 23.13
N HIS A 618 8.87 20.39 23.23
CA HIS A 618 7.78 20.14 24.17
C HIS A 618 6.42 20.39 23.52
N ALA A 619 5.58 19.35 23.42
CA ALA A 619 4.16 19.56 23.15
C ALA A 619 3.47 19.97 24.46
N VAL A 620 3.10 21.25 24.56
CA VAL A 620 2.42 21.81 25.74
C VAL A 620 1.01 21.24 25.85
N ASP A 621 0.34 21.08 24.71
CA ASP A 621 -0.97 20.46 24.54
C ASP A 621 -1.07 19.84 23.13
N ASN A 622 -2.26 19.38 22.72
CA ASN A 622 -2.47 18.76 21.41
C ASN A 622 -2.15 19.66 20.21
N LEU A 623 -2.26 20.98 20.34
CA LEU A 623 -2.11 21.94 19.25
C LEU A 623 -0.97 22.95 19.49
N THR A 624 -0.21 22.84 20.57
CA THR A 624 0.87 23.78 20.88
C THR A 624 2.21 23.06 21.02
N LEU A 625 3.12 23.29 20.08
CA LEU A 625 4.51 22.82 20.12
C LEU A 625 5.45 23.97 20.47
N LYS A 626 6.16 23.86 21.59
CA LYS A 626 7.23 24.78 21.99
C LYS A 626 8.59 24.18 21.68
N VAL A 627 9.46 24.96 21.05
CA VAL A 627 10.84 24.58 20.71
C VAL A 627 11.82 25.61 21.26
N GLU A 628 12.84 25.12 21.98
CA GLU A 628 13.95 25.91 22.48
C GLU A 628 15.23 25.58 21.70
N LEU A 629 15.91 26.60 21.23
CA LEU A 629 17.17 26.52 20.49
C LEU A 629 18.34 26.81 21.42
N GLY A 630 19.50 26.20 21.14
CA GLY A 630 20.73 26.48 21.89
C GLY A 630 21.34 27.84 21.56
N HIS A 631 21.02 28.40 20.39
CA HIS A 631 21.48 29.71 19.92
C HIS A 631 20.51 30.29 18.87
N PRO A 632 20.53 31.61 18.63
CA PRO A 632 19.67 32.26 17.64
C PRO A 632 19.86 31.65 16.25
N THR A 633 18.80 31.09 15.66
CA THR A 633 18.87 30.38 14.38
C THR A 633 17.88 30.97 13.37
N SER A 634 18.32 31.98 12.61
CA SER A 634 17.47 32.74 11.68
C SER A 634 16.81 31.89 10.58
N TYR A 635 17.39 30.73 10.27
CA TYR A 635 16.90 29.77 9.26
C TYR A 635 16.08 28.62 9.86
N PHE A 636 15.74 28.64 11.16
CA PHE A 636 15.03 27.54 11.82
C PHE A 636 13.68 27.21 11.13
N LEU A 637 12.92 28.22 10.70
CA LEU A 637 11.67 28.01 9.98
C LEU A 637 11.87 27.37 8.59
N GLN A 638 13.05 27.47 7.99
CA GLN A 638 13.37 26.73 6.76
C GLN A 638 13.60 25.26 7.07
N LEU A 639 14.24 24.93 8.20
CA LEU A 639 14.44 23.54 8.63
C LEU A 639 13.10 22.84 8.84
N THR A 640 12.13 23.50 9.47
CA THR A 640 10.80 22.93 9.74
C THR A 640 9.95 22.68 8.49
N SER A 641 10.43 23.07 7.31
CA SER A 641 9.82 22.79 6.00
C SER A 641 10.39 21.55 5.30
N LEU A 642 11.48 20.98 5.84
CA LEU A 642 12.11 19.79 5.27
C LEU A 642 11.31 18.54 5.65
N PRO A 643 11.22 17.52 4.77
CA PRO A 643 10.49 16.28 5.06
C PRO A 643 10.90 15.60 6.37
N ILE A 644 12.18 15.68 6.77
CA ILE A 644 12.65 15.10 8.04
C ILE A 644 12.05 15.75 9.28
N TYR A 645 11.57 16.99 9.18
CA TYR A 645 10.86 17.70 10.24
C TYR A 645 9.35 17.44 10.23
N SER A 646 8.83 16.65 9.28
CA SER A 646 7.43 16.25 9.26
C SER A 646 7.07 15.37 10.46
N PRO A 647 5.80 15.40 10.91
CA PRO A 647 5.35 14.51 11.97
C PRO A 647 5.28 13.07 11.46
N ILE A 648 5.35 12.11 12.38
CA ILE A 648 4.97 10.72 12.12
C ILE A 648 3.89 10.31 13.12
N HIS A 649 2.97 9.43 12.72
CA HIS A 649 1.88 9.01 13.60
C HIS A 649 2.43 8.18 14.77
N ARG A 650 2.57 8.79 15.97
CA ARG A 650 3.34 8.18 17.06
C ARG A 650 2.82 6.82 17.51
N LEU A 651 1.49 6.65 17.61
CA LEU A 651 0.90 5.41 18.10
C LEU A 651 1.14 4.25 17.11
N ILE A 652 1.01 4.52 15.81
CA ILE A 652 1.27 3.53 14.77
C ILE A 652 2.76 3.20 14.71
N ASP A 653 3.63 4.20 14.82
CA ASP A 653 5.07 3.97 14.86
C ASP A 653 5.50 3.16 16.09
N GLN A 654 4.91 3.43 17.26
CA GLN A 654 5.18 2.67 18.49
C GLN A 654 4.67 1.22 18.40
N GLN A 655 3.49 1.00 17.82
CA GLN A 655 2.89 -0.33 17.66
C GLN A 655 3.53 -1.13 16.52
N ASN A 656 3.98 -0.43 15.48
CA ASN A 656 4.49 -1.01 14.25
C ASN A 656 5.63 -0.14 13.67
N PRO A 657 6.84 -0.18 14.24
CA PRO A 657 7.97 0.64 13.76
C PRO A 657 8.40 0.34 12.31
N GLN A 658 7.89 -0.75 11.72
CA GLN A 658 8.16 -1.16 10.34
C GLN A 658 7.11 -0.65 9.37
N TRP A 659 6.16 0.18 9.82
CA TRP A 659 5.12 0.75 8.96
C TRP A 659 5.67 1.36 7.66
N PRO A 660 6.82 2.05 7.57
CA PRO A 660 7.27 2.63 6.30
C PRO A 660 7.73 1.61 5.25
N TYR A 661 8.04 0.39 5.70
CA TYR A 661 8.62 -0.70 4.89
C TYR A 661 7.61 -1.78 4.52
N GLN A 662 6.34 -1.63 4.91
CA GLN A 662 5.30 -2.61 4.67
C GLN A 662 4.56 -2.31 3.38
N ASN A 663 4.48 -3.26 2.44
CA ASN A 663 3.78 -3.08 1.16
C ASN A 663 2.23 -2.93 1.26
N GLU A 664 1.69 -2.53 2.41
CA GLU A 664 0.26 -2.30 2.62
C GLU A 664 -0.17 -0.91 2.12
N LYS A 665 -1.41 -0.81 1.63
CA LYS A 665 -1.93 0.31 0.83
C LYS A 665 -2.27 1.60 1.61
N SER A 666 -1.96 1.70 2.90
CA SER A 666 -2.29 2.89 3.68
C SER A 666 -1.25 3.12 4.75
N TYR A 667 -0.33 4.04 4.47
CA TYR A 667 0.56 4.60 5.48
C TYR A 667 -0.11 5.84 6.09
N PRO A 668 0.06 6.08 7.40
CA PRO A 668 -0.38 7.32 8.02
C PRO A 668 0.40 8.47 7.39
N CYS A 669 -0.30 9.37 6.73
CA CYS A 669 0.30 10.52 6.07
C CYS A 669 -0.62 11.74 6.22
N ASN A 670 -0.05 12.94 6.29
CA ASN A 670 -0.78 14.19 6.55
C ASN A 670 -0.63 15.21 5.41
N GLY A 671 0.00 14.83 4.30
CA GLY A 671 0.22 15.66 3.14
C GLY A 671 -0.90 15.60 2.10
N PRO A 672 -0.70 16.29 0.95
CA PRO A 672 -1.72 16.47 -0.08
C PRO A 672 -2.13 15.19 -0.82
N PHE A 673 -1.28 14.16 -0.81
CA PHE A 673 -1.55 12.86 -1.40
C PHE A 673 -1.37 11.74 -0.38
N GLN A 674 -2.02 10.61 -0.67
CA GLN A 674 -1.86 9.35 0.02
C GLN A 674 -1.41 8.27 -0.96
N LEU A 675 -0.67 7.28 -0.45
CA LEU A 675 -0.14 6.19 -1.26
C LEU A 675 -1.26 5.19 -1.62
N LYS A 676 -1.43 4.91 -2.91
CA LYS A 676 -2.40 3.94 -3.43
C LYS A 676 -1.75 2.62 -3.86
N ILE A 677 -0.62 2.73 -4.58
CA ILE A 677 0.20 1.59 -5.00
C ILE A 677 1.63 1.86 -4.57
N ASN A 678 2.19 0.91 -3.81
CA ASN A 678 3.60 0.86 -3.45
C ASN A 678 4.25 -0.34 -4.14
N GLN A 679 4.95 -0.11 -5.25
CA GLN A 679 5.69 -1.15 -5.95
C GLN A 679 7.12 -0.67 -6.18
N PRO A 680 8.04 -0.81 -5.21
CA PRO A 680 9.39 -0.23 -5.30
C PRO A 680 10.19 -0.60 -6.57
N SER A 681 9.86 -1.71 -7.24
CA SER A 681 10.49 -2.11 -8.51
C SER A 681 9.80 -1.55 -9.77
N GLN A 682 8.55 -1.09 -9.68
CA GLN A 682 7.75 -0.60 -10.82
C GLN A 682 7.40 0.89 -10.71
N GLY A 683 7.25 1.41 -9.49
CA GLY A 683 6.87 2.78 -9.23
C GLY A 683 5.88 2.96 -8.07
N TYR A 684 5.31 4.16 -8.01
CA TYR A 684 4.35 4.58 -6.98
C TYR A 684 3.13 5.21 -7.64
N GLN A 685 1.94 4.93 -7.09
CA GLN A 685 0.72 5.66 -7.44
C GLN A 685 0.22 6.36 -6.19
N LEU A 686 0.07 7.68 -6.27
CA LEU A 686 -0.45 8.54 -5.22
C LEU A 686 -1.81 9.07 -5.64
N GLU A 687 -2.78 9.09 -4.73
CA GLU A 687 -4.08 9.72 -4.96
C GLU A 687 -4.28 10.87 -3.99
N LYS A 688 -5.06 11.87 -4.40
CA LYS A 688 -5.36 13.05 -3.57
C LYS A 688 -5.88 12.61 -2.20
N ASN A 689 -5.29 13.17 -1.14
CA ASN A 689 -5.70 12.90 0.23
C ASN A 689 -6.92 13.77 0.58
N PRO A 690 -8.13 13.20 0.76
CA PRO A 690 -9.32 13.99 1.09
C PRO A 690 -9.28 14.57 2.51
N TYR A 691 -8.45 14.03 3.40
CA TYR A 691 -8.29 14.49 4.79
C TYR A 691 -7.23 15.58 4.95
N TYR A 692 -6.54 15.95 3.87
CA TYR A 692 -5.58 17.04 3.90
C TYR A 692 -6.29 18.38 4.15
N TRP A 693 -5.81 19.16 5.13
CA TRP A 693 -6.49 20.38 5.57
C TRP A 693 -6.67 21.42 4.45
N ASP A 694 -5.76 21.43 3.48
CA ASP A 694 -5.76 22.33 2.32
C ASP A 694 -6.11 21.59 1.01
N ALA A 695 -6.88 20.49 1.09
CA ALA A 695 -7.24 19.64 -0.05
C ALA A 695 -7.95 20.39 -1.19
N HIS A 696 -8.63 21.51 -0.89
CA HIS A 696 -9.32 22.33 -1.88
C HIS A 696 -8.36 23.02 -2.86
N GLN A 697 -7.11 23.31 -2.45
CA GLN A 697 -6.09 23.89 -3.35
C GLN A 697 -5.38 22.84 -4.23
N ILE A 698 -5.58 21.55 -3.95
CA ILE A 698 -4.94 20.47 -4.69
C ILE A 698 -5.82 20.09 -5.88
N ILE A 699 -5.37 20.41 -7.09
CA ILE A 699 -6.15 20.20 -8.33
C ILE A 699 -5.90 18.82 -8.93
N LEU A 700 -4.69 18.27 -8.75
CA LEU A 700 -4.34 16.93 -9.20
C LEU A 700 -5.10 15.86 -8.39
N ASP A 701 -5.72 14.92 -9.08
CA ASP A 701 -6.38 13.76 -8.47
C ASP A 701 -5.41 12.61 -8.20
N GLN A 702 -4.33 12.55 -8.98
CA GLN A 702 -3.37 11.45 -8.94
C GLN A 702 -2.00 11.87 -9.44
N VAL A 703 -0.96 11.33 -8.80
CA VAL A 703 0.42 11.38 -9.27
C VAL A 703 0.93 9.95 -9.44
N THR A 704 1.43 9.62 -10.63
CA THR A 704 2.02 8.31 -10.92
C THR A 704 3.50 8.50 -11.17
N LEU A 705 4.35 7.80 -10.42
CA LEU A 705 5.79 7.75 -10.64
C LEU A 705 6.15 6.36 -11.13
N THR A 706 6.72 6.24 -12.34
CA THR A 706 7.01 4.93 -12.95
C THR A 706 8.50 4.76 -13.15
N HIS A 707 9.04 3.60 -12.74
CA HIS A 707 10.44 3.30 -12.93
C HIS A 707 10.79 3.14 -14.41
N MET A 708 11.66 4.00 -14.91
CA MET A 708 12.09 4.02 -16.31
C MET A 708 13.55 4.42 -16.40
N ASN A 709 14.29 3.80 -17.32
CA ASN A 709 15.58 4.35 -17.71
C ASN A 709 15.38 5.60 -18.60
N PRO A 710 16.40 6.44 -18.79
CA PRO A 710 16.27 7.71 -19.50
C PRO A 710 15.77 7.59 -20.94
N SER A 711 16.23 6.58 -21.68
CA SER A 711 15.82 6.34 -23.06
C SER A 711 14.36 5.89 -23.14
N GLN A 712 13.90 5.03 -22.23
CA GLN A 712 12.50 4.65 -22.10
C GLN A 712 11.62 5.84 -21.73
N ALA A 713 12.06 6.64 -20.76
CA ALA A 713 11.36 7.84 -20.33
C ALA A 713 11.19 8.84 -21.48
N PHE A 714 12.21 9.00 -22.33
CA PHE A 714 12.10 9.84 -23.53
C PHE A 714 11.04 9.34 -24.51
N GLN A 715 11.11 8.07 -24.88
CA GLN A 715 10.17 7.48 -25.83
C GLN A 715 8.73 7.49 -25.29
N ALA A 716 8.54 7.26 -23.99
CA ALA A 716 7.25 7.35 -23.32
C ALA A 716 6.75 8.81 -23.28
N PHE A 717 7.64 9.77 -23.10
CA PHE A 717 7.30 11.19 -23.17
C PHE A 717 6.84 11.59 -24.59
N GLU A 718 7.54 11.19 -25.65
CA GLU A 718 7.12 11.40 -27.05
C GLU A 718 5.75 10.76 -27.34
N LYS A 719 5.48 9.58 -26.78
CA LYS A 719 4.19 8.89 -26.91
C LYS A 719 3.05 9.47 -26.05
N ASN A 720 3.27 10.58 -25.34
CA ASN A 720 2.33 11.16 -24.36
C ASN A 720 1.93 10.19 -23.23
N GLU A 721 2.80 9.25 -22.87
CA GLU A 721 2.62 8.31 -21.76
C GLU A 721 3.21 8.86 -20.44
N ILE A 722 4.15 9.81 -20.53
CA ILE A 722 4.78 10.52 -19.40
C ILE A 722 4.70 12.03 -19.63
N ASP A 723 4.48 12.79 -18.55
CA ASP A 723 4.32 14.25 -18.55
C ASP A 723 5.54 14.99 -18.01
N TRP A 724 6.39 14.31 -17.22
CA TRP A 724 7.55 14.85 -16.52
C TRP A 724 8.75 13.91 -16.58
N ILE A 725 9.90 14.41 -17.02
CA ILE A 725 11.19 13.71 -16.95
C ILE A 725 12.29 14.64 -16.42
N GLY A 726 13.30 14.06 -15.76
CA GLY A 726 14.41 14.79 -15.14
C GLY A 726 14.18 15.06 -13.66
N ASN A 727 14.83 16.11 -13.14
CA ASN A 727 14.89 16.34 -11.70
C ASN A 727 13.48 16.60 -11.12
N PRO A 728 13.24 16.25 -9.85
CA PRO A 728 14.15 15.57 -8.91
C PRO A 728 14.17 14.04 -9.07
N PHE A 729 13.27 13.49 -9.87
CA PHE A 729 13.01 12.04 -9.96
C PHE A 729 13.92 11.29 -10.94
N GLY A 730 14.70 12.02 -11.72
CA GLY A 730 15.77 11.47 -12.55
C GLY A 730 16.73 12.55 -13.04
N THR A 731 17.68 12.15 -13.85
CA THR A 731 18.65 13.02 -14.48
C THR A 731 18.23 13.35 -15.90
N TYR A 732 18.46 14.58 -16.32
CA TYR A 732 18.26 15.00 -17.70
C TYR A 732 19.54 14.69 -18.50
N TYR A 733 19.43 13.88 -19.57
CA TYR A 733 20.53 13.42 -20.42
C TYR A 733 20.61 14.18 -21.75
N GLU A 734 21.78 14.07 -22.40
CA GLU A 734 22.09 14.66 -23.72
C GLU A 734 21.10 14.26 -24.84
N LEU A 735 20.40 13.12 -24.67
CA LEU A 735 19.36 12.65 -25.59
C LEU A 735 18.18 13.63 -25.76
N TYR A 736 18.00 14.55 -24.81
CA TYR A 736 16.88 15.49 -24.76
C TYR A 736 17.17 16.82 -25.47
N ASN A 737 18.13 16.84 -26.40
CA ASN A 737 18.63 18.05 -27.05
C ASN A 737 17.48 18.95 -27.57
N GLN A 738 17.54 20.26 -27.29
CA GLN A 738 16.42 21.18 -27.54
C GLN A 738 15.99 21.23 -29.01
N ASP A 739 16.93 20.97 -29.92
CA ASP A 739 16.71 20.98 -31.37
C ASP A 739 15.78 19.85 -31.86
N ASN A 740 15.59 18.79 -31.06
CA ASN A 740 14.74 17.64 -31.38
C ASN A 740 13.44 17.60 -30.56
N LEU A 741 13.12 18.65 -29.79
CA LEU A 741 11.91 18.65 -28.96
C LEU A 741 10.65 18.75 -29.81
N GLU A 742 9.69 17.85 -29.56
CA GLU A 742 8.34 17.96 -30.10
C GLU A 742 7.71 19.33 -29.77
N LYS A 743 6.76 19.77 -30.61
CA LYS A 743 6.04 21.05 -30.44
C LYS A 743 5.38 21.22 -29.07
N ASP A 744 5.12 20.14 -28.33
CA ASP A 744 4.38 20.17 -27.05
C ASP A 744 5.26 19.96 -25.80
N ALA A 745 6.59 19.97 -25.95
CA ALA A 745 7.53 19.90 -24.83
C ALA A 745 8.04 21.29 -24.41
N LYS A 746 8.41 21.43 -23.13
CA LYS A 746 9.21 22.56 -22.64
C LYS A 746 10.27 22.07 -21.64
N VAL A 747 11.44 22.69 -21.70
CA VAL A 747 12.52 22.49 -20.73
C VAL A 747 12.56 23.70 -19.82
N ILE A 748 12.57 23.45 -18.51
CA ILE A 748 12.57 24.52 -17.50
C ILE A 748 13.79 24.35 -16.60
N PHE A 749 14.47 25.46 -16.35
CA PHE A 749 15.62 25.56 -15.47
C PHE A 749 15.25 26.34 -14.22
N PHE A 750 15.57 25.78 -13.05
CA PHE A 750 15.39 26.45 -11.76
C PHE A 750 16.74 26.73 -11.12
N PRO A 751 16.89 27.88 -10.44
CA PRO A 751 18.00 28.08 -9.54
C PRO A 751 18.10 26.91 -8.55
N SER A 752 19.33 26.48 -8.28
CA SER A 752 19.61 25.44 -7.29
C SER A 752 20.80 25.87 -6.44
N THR A 753 20.97 25.19 -5.31
CA THR A 753 22.12 25.34 -4.43
C THR A 753 23.31 24.45 -4.86
N TYR A 754 23.37 23.98 -6.10
CA TYR A 754 24.45 23.13 -6.58
C TYR A 754 25.66 23.95 -7.02
N VAL A 755 26.83 23.64 -6.46
CA VAL A 755 28.14 24.14 -6.90
C VAL A 755 29.11 22.99 -7.08
N CYS A 756 29.83 23.00 -8.21
CA CYS A 756 30.92 22.07 -8.47
C CYS A 756 32.23 22.62 -7.88
N TRP A 757 32.95 21.78 -7.14
CA TRP A 757 34.22 22.11 -6.50
C TRP A 757 35.35 21.25 -7.06
N PHE A 758 36.48 21.90 -7.35
CA PHE A 758 37.78 21.25 -7.37
C PHE A 758 38.35 21.33 -5.95
N VAL A 759 38.67 20.20 -5.34
CA VAL A 759 39.04 20.12 -3.92
C VAL A 759 40.49 19.67 -3.80
N PHE A 760 41.23 20.32 -2.91
CA PHE A 760 42.56 19.90 -2.50
C PHE A 760 42.50 19.23 -1.13
N ASN A 761 43.29 18.19 -0.91
CA ASN A 761 43.60 17.78 0.45
C ASN A 761 44.71 18.67 1.01
N THR A 762 44.33 19.61 1.87
CA THR A 762 45.27 20.59 2.46
C THR A 762 46.24 20.00 3.49
N ASN A 763 46.08 18.74 3.89
CA ASN A 763 47.06 18.05 4.73
C ASN A 763 48.20 17.40 3.93
N LEU A 764 48.05 17.25 2.60
CA LEU A 764 49.04 16.60 1.76
C LEU A 764 49.90 17.61 1.00
N PHE A 765 51.20 17.33 0.97
CA PHE A 765 52.12 18.03 0.09
C PHE A 765 51.74 17.83 -1.39
N PRO A 766 51.77 18.86 -2.26
CA PRO A 766 52.18 20.26 -2.01
C PRO A 766 51.01 21.20 -1.66
N PHE A 767 49.79 20.66 -1.49
CA PHE A 767 48.58 21.46 -1.33
C PHE A 767 48.34 21.96 0.09
N ASN A 768 49.20 21.59 1.04
CA ASN A 768 49.34 22.29 2.32
C ASN A 768 49.83 23.73 2.16
N HIS A 769 50.45 24.09 1.03
CA HIS A 769 50.92 25.44 0.74
C HIS A 769 49.85 26.29 0.02
N ALA A 770 49.47 27.44 0.59
CA ALA A 770 48.38 28.27 0.07
C ALA A 770 48.65 28.81 -1.35
N LYS A 771 49.86 29.33 -1.63
CA LYS A 771 50.23 29.83 -2.97
C LYS A 771 50.13 28.76 -4.06
N MET A 772 50.37 27.49 -3.71
CA MET A 772 50.21 26.37 -4.64
C MET A 772 48.74 26.22 -5.05
N ARG A 773 47.82 26.26 -4.08
CA ARG A 773 46.38 26.21 -4.35
C ARG A 773 45.90 27.43 -5.15
N GLN A 774 46.39 28.62 -4.81
CA GLN A 774 46.09 29.86 -5.53
C GLN A 774 46.55 29.81 -7.00
N ALA A 775 47.75 29.28 -7.27
CA ALA A 775 48.25 29.10 -8.63
C ALA A 775 47.31 28.24 -9.49
N PHE A 776 46.82 27.12 -8.94
CA PHE A 776 45.81 26.29 -9.61
C PHE A 776 44.49 27.04 -9.83
N ALA A 777 44.04 27.86 -8.88
CA ALA A 777 42.80 28.64 -9.03
C ALA A 777 42.87 29.66 -10.16
N TYR A 778 44.01 30.34 -10.32
CA TYR A 778 44.27 31.29 -11.41
C TYR A 778 44.45 30.61 -12.78
N ALA A 779 44.89 29.34 -12.79
CA ALA A 779 45.06 28.56 -14.02
C ALA A 779 43.74 28.07 -14.64
N ILE A 780 42.60 28.16 -13.93
CA ILE A 780 41.32 27.60 -14.39
C ILE A 780 40.48 28.64 -15.14
N GLN A 781 40.22 28.39 -16.42
CA GLN A 781 39.32 29.20 -17.25
C GLN A 781 37.89 28.65 -17.23
N ARG A 782 37.09 29.15 -16.28
CA ARG A 782 35.70 28.71 -16.06
C ARG A 782 34.78 28.96 -17.25
N SER A 783 35.04 29.98 -18.06
CA SER A 783 34.24 30.25 -19.26
C SER A 783 34.41 29.17 -20.34
N GLU A 784 35.58 28.54 -20.44
CA GLU A 784 35.81 27.39 -21.33
C GLU A 784 35.07 26.15 -20.83
N ILE A 785 35.05 25.94 -19.51
CA ILE A 785 34.27 24.89 -18.87
C ILE A 785 32.78 25.01 -19.23
N VAL A 786 32.23 26.22 -19.13
CA VAL A 786 30.82 26.53 -19.39
C VAL A 786 30.46 26.38 -20.88
N LYS A 787 31.30 26.89 -21.79
CA LYS A 787 31.06 26.81 -23.25
C LYS A 787 31.00 25.37 -23.78
N ASN A 788 31.72 24.45 -23.14
CA ASN A 788 31.79 23.05 -23.57
C ASN A 788 30.68 22.16 -22.96
N GLN A 789 29.67 22.75 -22.30
CA GLN A 789 28.52 22.00 -21.79
C GLN A 789 27.30 22.11 -22.70
N ILE A 790 26.50 21.03 -22.69
CA ILE A 790 25.28 20.87 -23.50
C ILE A 790 24.07 21.57 -22.85
N PHE A 791 24.18 21.97 -21.58
CA PHE A 791 23.12 22.62 -20.81
C PHE A 791 23.64 23.88 -20.11
N PRO A 792 22.77 24.87 -19.82
CA PRO A 792 23.18 26.15 -19.27
C PRO A 792 23.69 26.00 -17.82
N ILE A 793 25.01 26.00 -17.66
CA ILE A 793 25.69 26.21 -16.37
C ILE A 793 26.27 27.62 -16.31
N THR A 794 26.57 28.11 -15.11
CA THR A 794 27.17 29.45 -14.93
C THR A 794 28.51 29.35 -14.20
N PRO A 795 29.53 30.15 -14.55
CA PRO A 795 30.82 30.08 -13.89
C PRO A 795 30.70 30.50 -12.42
N ALA A 796 31.33 29.73 -11.52
CA ALA A 796 31.25 29.97 -10.08
C ALA A 796 32.52 30.65 -9.55
N TYR A 797 32.34 31.77 -8.84
CA TYR A 797 33.42 32.56 -8.22
C TYR A 797 33.24 32.73 -6.71
N SER A 798 32.33 31.95 -6.13
CA SER A 798 32.21 31.76 -4.69
C SER A 798 31.96 30.25 -4.45
N PRO A 799 32.49 29.68 -3.36
CA PRO A 799 32.18 28.33 -2.95
C PRO A 799 30.74 28.23 -2.42
N MET A 800 30.06 29.37 -2.20
CA MET A 800 28.69 29.45 -1.72
C MET A 800 27.71 29.39 -2.89
N PRO A 801 26.80 28.41 -2.93
CA PRO A 801 25.74 28.35 -3.93
C PRO A 801 24.50 29.16 -3.54
N THR A 802 24.52 29.85 -2.39
CA THR A 802 23.36 30.51 -1.78
C THR A 802 22.81 31.63 -2.66
N LEU A 803 21.50 31.61 -2.88
CA LEU A 803 20.82 32.51 -3.80
C LEU A 803 20.37 33.81 -3.12
N SER A 804 20.05 33.73 -1.83
CA SER A 804 19.61 34.85 -0.99
C SER A 804 20.75 35.78 -0.55
N TYR A 805 21.99 35.29 -0.62
CA TYR A 805 23.17 36.04 -0.24
C TYR A 805 23.71 36.87 -1.42
N GLY A 806 23.17 38.09 -1.60
CA GLY A 806 23.76 39.17 -2.40
C GLY A 806 24.60 38.76 -3.63
N LYS A 807 24.00 38.04 -4.60
CA LYS A 807 24.66 37.43 -5.77
C LYS A 807 25.64 38.29 -6.58
N GLN A 808 25.59 39.62 -6.47
CA GLN A 808 26.41 40.53 -7.29
C GLN A 808 27.63 41.11 -6.58
N LYS A 809 27.83 40.92 -5.27
CA LYS A 809 28.90 41.61 -4.51
C LYS A 809 30.07 40.74 -4.02
N ASN A 810 29.99 39.41 -4.11
CA ASN A 810 31.03 38.49 -3.60
C ASN A 810 31.65 37.60 -4.70
N LEU A 811 32.06 38.16 -5.85
CA LEU A 811 33.00 37.47 -6.75
C LEU A 811 34.39 37.51 -6.12
N ARG A 812 34.66 36.58 -5.19
CA ARG A 812 35.89 36.60 -4.38
C ARG A 812 36.99 35.71 -4.92
N TYR A 813 36.64 34.70 -5.71
CA TYR A 813 37.63 33.91 -6.43
C TYR A 813 38.13 34.64 -7.67
N PRO A 814 39.41 34.46 -8.02
CA PRO A 814 39.98 35.10 -9.18
C PRO A 814 39.40 34.55 -10.49
N GLY A 815 39.36 35.44 -11.48
CA GLY A 815 39.28 35.05 -12.89
C GLY A 815 40.55 34.34 -13.34
N TYR A 816 40.50 33.76 -14.53
CA TYR A 816 41.66 33.17 -15.19
C TYR A 816 42.74 34.24 -15.45
N ASP A 817 43.96 33.97 -15.00
CA ASP A 817 45.14 34.80 -15.21
C ASP A 817 46.39 33.89 -15.22
N SER A 818 46.88 33.57 -16.42
CA SER A 818 47.99 32.62 -16.59
C SER A 818 49.34 33.18 -16.13
N GLU A 819 49.55 34.49 -16.20
CA GLU A 819 50.78 35.14 -15.72
C GLU A 819 50.85 35.06 -14.20
N LYS A 820 49.76 35.44 -13.53
CA LYS A 820 49.67 35.38 -12.07
C LYS A 820 49.70 33.93 -11.56
N ALA A 821 49.09 32.98 -12.28
CA ALA A 821 49.19 31.56 -11.96
C ALA A 821 50.66 31.08 -11.96
N ARG A 822 51.43 31.42 -13.00
CA ARG A 822 52.86 31.05 -13.11
C ARG A 822 53.72 31.75 -12.05
N GLN A 823 53.44 33.01 -11.77
CA GLN A 823 54.13 33.76 -10.72
C GLN A 823 53.93 33.08 -9.35
N LEU A 824 52.68 32.85 -8.94
CA LEU A 824 52.37 32.22 -7.66
C LEU A 824 52.91 30.79 -7.56
N PHE A 825 52.89 30.04 -8.67
CA PHE A 825 53.49 28.71 -8.73
C PHE A 825 55.00 28.74 -8.50
N LYS A 826 55.70 29.68 -9.14
CA LYS A 826 57.14 29.88 -8.95
C LYS A 826 57.47 30.30 -7.52
N GLU A 827 56.73 31.27 -6.98
CA GLU A 827 56.88 31.70 -5.58
C GLU A 827 56.64 30.54 -4.61
N ALA A 828 55.63 29.70 -4.85
CA ALA A 828 55.37 28.52 -4.03
C ALA A 828 56.55 27.52 -4.08
N LEU A 829 57.13 27.27 -5.25
CA LEU A 829 58.30 26.41 -5.39
C LEU A 829 59.53 26.99 -4.69
N GLU A 830 59.76 28.29 -4.77
CA GLU A 830 60.85 29.00 -4.09
C GLU A 830 60.69 28.93 -2.56
N GLU A 831 59.48 29.19 -2.04
CA GLU A 831 59.17 29.10 -0.60
C GLU A 831 59.30 27.67 -0.06
N LEU A 832 58.88 26.69 -0.86
CA LEU A 832 59.06 25.26 -0.56
C LEU A 832 60.52 24.80 -0.76
N LYS A 833 61.39 25.63 -1.35
CA LYS A 833 62.78 25.31 -1.72
C LYS A 833 62.90 24.07 -2.60
N MET A 834 62.02 23.94 -3.57
CA MET A 834 61.91 22.77 -4.43
C MET A 834 61.96 23.14 -5.90
N LYS A 835 62.37 22.18 -6.72
CA LYS A 835 62.18 22.26 -8.17
C LYS A 835 60.86 21.59 -8.52
N LYS A 836 60.39 21.86 -9.74
CA LYS A 836 59.15 21.30 -10.24
C LYS A 836 59.20 19.77 -10.33
N GLU A 837 60.36 19.21 -10.65
CA GLU A 837 60.57 17.77 -10.78
C GLU A 837 60.43 17.04 -9.42
N ASP A 838 60.53 17.76 -8.32
CA ASP A 838 60.37 17.22 -6.96
C ASP A 838 58.89 17.14 -6.52
N LEU A 839 57.96 17.68 -7.31
CA LEU A 839 56.53 17.60 -7.00
C LEU A 839 56.00 16.18 -7.19
N PRO A 840 55.11 15.70 -6.30
CA PRO A 840 54.51 14.39 -6.46
C PRO A 840 53.64 14.36 -7.72
N PHE A 841 53.56 13.18 -8.31
CA PHE A 841 52.63 12.96 -9.40
C PHE A 841 51.18 13.21 -8.94
N LEU A 842 50.42 13.93 -9.75
CA LEU A 842 49.08 14.40 -9.38
C LEU A 842 48.00 13.43 -9.84
N ASN A 843 47.29 12.83 -8.89
CA ASN A 843 46.14 11.97 -9.16
C ASN A 843 44.82 12.72 -8.93
N LEU A 844 44.02 12.88 -10.00
CA LEU A 844 42.71 13.52 -9.98
C LEU A 844 41.59 12.49 -9.91
N ILE A 845 40.98 12.34 -8.73
CA ILE A 845 39.84 11.45 -8.53
C ILE A 845 38.52 12.14 -8.88
N TYR A 846 37.59 11.40 -9.51
CA TYR A 846 36.27 11.92 -9.85
C TYR A 846 35.26 10.79 -10.12
N HIS A 847 33.97 11.11 -10.12
CA HIS A 847 32.91 10.14 -10.40
C HIS A 847 32.83 9.79 -11.89
N GLU A 848 32.97 8.50 -12.20
CA GLU A 848 33.04 7.96 -13.56
C GLU A 848 31.80 8.22 -14.43
N LYS A 849 30.57 8.38 -13.91
CA LYS A 849 29.34 8.55 -14.73
C LYS A 849 28.77 9.97 -14.69
N SER A 850 29.61 10.97 -14.48
CA SER A 850 29.16 12.36 -14.27
C SER A 850 29.67 13.29 -15.36
N LEU A 851 29.15 14.53 -15.34
CA LEU A 851 29.66 15.65 -16.14
C LEU A 851 31.18 15.86 -15.98
N PHE A 852 31.79 15.34 -14.90
CA PHE A 852 33.22 15.42 -14.65
C PHE A 852 34.05 14.76 -15.76
N GLN A 853 33.55 13.73 -16.46
CA GLN A 853 34.26 13.12 -17.59
C GLN A 853 34.60 14.12 -18.70
N ARG A 854 33.71 15.07 -19.00
CA ARG A 854 33.96 16.12 -20.01
C ARG A 854 34.80 17.28 -19.45
N LEU A 855 34.74 17.50 -18.15
CA LEU A 855 35.46 18.56 -17.45
C LEU A 855 36.95 18.24 -17.28
N VAL A 856 37.30 16.99 -16.98
CA VAL A 856 38.67 16.59 -16.65
C VAL A 856 39.68 16.88 -17.78
N PRO A 857 39.40 16.58 -19.06
CA PRO A 857 40.32 16.93 -20.16
C PRO A 857 40.59 18.44 -20.26
N ILE A 858 39.58 19.28 -20.00
CA ILE A 858 39.71 20.74 -20.02
C ILE A 858 40.66 21.19 -18.90
N LEU A 859 40.45 20.70 -17.66
CA LEU A 859 41.32 21.03 -16.53
C LEU A 859 42.75 20.54 -16.75
N LYS A 860 42.92 19.32 -17.26
CA LYS A 860 44.23 18.74 -17.58
C LYS A 860 44.99 19.61 -18.58
N LYS A 861 44.32 20.04 -19.65
CA LYS A 861 44.87 20.95 -20.66
C LYS A 861 45.28 22.29 -20.04
N GLN A 862 44.39 22.92 -19.25
CA GLN A 862 44.65 24.20 -18.61
C GLN A 862 45.84 24.15 -17.64
N PHE A 863 45.95 23.09 -16.82
CA PHE A 863 47.11 22.90 -15.93
C PHE A 863 48.41 22.64 -16.70
N LYS A 864 48.34 21.90 -17.82
CA LYS A 864 49.51 21.65 -18.67
C LYS A 864 49.97 22.92 -19.41
N GLU A 865 49.07 23.76 -19.89
CA GLU A 865 49.41 24.99 -20.61
C GLU A 865 49.86 26.13 -19.68
N CYS A 866 49.27 26.21 -18.47
CA CYS A 866 49.56 27.30 -17.53
C CYS A 866 50.74 26.97 -16.62
N LEU A 867 50.74 25.79 -15.99
CA LEU A 867 51.69 25.41 -14.94
C LEU A 867 52.70 24.34 -15.41
N ASP A 868 52.52 23.82 -16.64
CA ASP A 868 53.27 22.69 -17.21
C ASP A 868 53.22 21.43 -16.32
N LEU A 869 52.15 21.29 -15.53
CA LEU A 869 51.88 20.10 -14.72
C LEU A 869 50.97 19.14 -15.47
N ASP A 870 51.28 17.85 -15.35
CA ASP A 870 50.39 16.79 -15.80
C ASP A 870 49.63 16.18 -14.62
N CYS A 871 48.42 15.70 -14.87
CA CYS A 871 47.63 14.98 -13.88
C CYS A 871 47.03 13.71 -14.49
N GLN A 872 47.01 12.63 -13.73
CA GLN A 872 46.34 11.38 -14.11
C GLN A 872 44.89 11.38 -13.62
N PRO A 873 43.92 11.34 -14.54
CA PRO A 873 42.52 11.10 -14.20
C PRO A 873 42.34 9.69 -13.64
N THR A 874 41.69 9.57 -12.48
CA THR A 874 41.24 8.30 -11.92
C THR A 874 39.73 8.32 -11.74
N PRO A 875 38.95 7.89 -12.75
CA PRO A 875 37.51 7.73 -12.62
C PRO A 875 37.18 6.60 -11.65
N LEU A 876 36.27 6.84 -10.71
CA LEU A 876 35.82 5.86 -9.72
C LEU A 876 34.29 5.90 -9.55
N PRO A 877 33.65 4.82 -9.06
CA PRO A 877 32.26 4.86 -8.62
C PRO A 877 32.04 5.88 -7.49
N TRP A 878 30.86 6.51 -7.41
CA TRP A 878 30.55 7.59 -6.45
C TRP A 878 30.93 7.24 -5.00
N ASN A 879 30.53 6.07 -4.49
CA ASN A 879 30.82 5.66 -3.11
C ASN A 879 32.34 5.59 -2.83
N SER A 880 33.15 5.20 -3.83
CA SER A 880 34.60 5.16 -3.70
C SER A 880 35.20 6.58 -3.66
N VAL A 881 34.69 7.48 -4.51
CA VAL A 881 35.08 8.92 -4.48
C VAL A 881 34.73 9.53 -3.12
N PHE A 882 33.47 9.39 -2.68
CA PHE A 882 33.00 9.95 -1.42
C PHE A 882 33.83 9.44 -0.23
N ASN A 883 34.07 8.12 -0.13
CA ASN A 883 34.89 7.55 0.94
C ASN A 883 36.33 8.09 0.91
N LYS A 884 36.94 8.19 -0.26
CA LYS A 884 38.30 8.76 -0.39
C LYS A 884 38.35 10.22 0.03
N LEU A 885 37.37 11.03 -0.37
CA LEU A 885 37.26 12.44 0.03
C LEU A 885 37.06 12.58 1.54
N SER A 886 36.11 11.83 2.11
CA SER A 886 35.80 11.84 3.55
C SER A 886 36.99 11.41 4.41
N GLN A 887 37.77 10.42 3.97
CA GLN A 887 38.95 9.92 4.68
C GLN A 887 40.22 10.74 4.42
N GLY A 888 40.21 11.68 3.46
CA GLY A 888 41.42 12.38 3.04
C GLY A 888 42.41 11.50 2.23
N ASN A 889 41.94 10.40 1.63
CA ASN A 889 42.76 9.48 0.84
C ASN A 889 42.85 9.90 -0.64
N PHE A 890 43.16 11.18 -0.88
CA PHE A 890 43.25 11.82 -2.20
C PHE A 890 44.14 13.07 -2.14
N GLN A 891 44.70 13.50 -3.28
CA GLN A 891 45.45 14.75 -3.43
C GLN A 891 44.56 15.88 -3.97
N ILE A 892 43.99 15.63 -5.15
CA ILE A 892 43.05 16.51 -5.83
C ILE A 892 41.82 15.71 -6.28
N GLY A 893 40.65 16.34 -6.23
CA GLY A 893 39.40 15.68 -6.56
C GLY A 893 38.37 16.63 -7.15
N LEU A 894 37.44 16.07 -7.93
CA LEU A 894 36.21 16.75 -8.33
C LEU A 894 35.05 16.23 -7.51
N THR A 895 34.30 17.17 -6.92
CA THR A 895 33.07 16.87 -6.19
C THR A 895 32.10 18.03 -6.37
N PHE A 896 30.94 17.91 -5.74
CA PHE A 896 29.96 18.97 -5.70
C PHE A 896 29.45 19.15 -4.28
N TRP A 897 28.87 20.32 -4.04
CA TRP A 897 28.14 20.65 -2.82
C TRP A 897 26.75 21.12 -3.19
N THR A 898 25.78 20.70 -2.40
CA THR A 898 24.42 21.24 -2.43
C THR A 898 23.92 21.46 -1.02
N SER A 899 23.13 22.51 -0.82
CA SER A 899 22.54 22.85 0.46
C SER A 899 21.04 22.52 0.49
N TRP A 900 20.55 22.05 1.63
CA TRP A 900 19.12 21.82 1.83
C TRP A 900 18.33 23.11 2.10
N ILE A 901 19.04 24.12 2.59
CA ILE A 901 18.51 25.44 2.96
C ILE A 901 19.34 26.54 2.32
N ASP A 902 18.76 27.71 2.11
CA ASP A 902 19.47 28.84 1.50
C ASP A 902 20.06 29.77 2.58
N ASP A 903 20.95 29.23 3.42
CA ASP A 903 21.72 29.99 4.42
C ASP A 903 23.23 29.69 4.26
N PRO A 904 24.10 30.72 4.21
CA PRO A 904 25.55 30.54 4.02
C PRO A 904 26.22 29.72 5.11
N ILE A 905 25.69 29.74 6.34
CA ILE A 905 26.27 28.98 7.44
C ILE A 905 26.32 27.49 7.10
N TYR A 906 25.37 26.99 6.29
CA TYR A 906 25.33 25.57 5.98
C TYR A 906 26.55 25.11 5.17
N THR A 907 27.01 25.93 4.22
CA THR A 907 28.21 25.65 3.43
C THR A 907 29.48 26.04 4.19
N LEU A 908 29.47 27.15 4.93
CA LEU A 908 30.66 27.59 5.69
C LEU A 908 30.97 26.66 6.87
N ASN A 909 29.94 26.17 7.56
CA ASN A 909 30.11 25.26 8.69
C ASN A 909 30.69 23.88 8.26
N THR A 910 30.79 23.59 6.96
CA THR A 910 31.51 22.44 6.42
C THR A 910 33.02 22.51 6.63
N PHE A 911 33.59 23.70 6.77
CA PHE A 911 35.04 23.93 6.85
C PHE A 911 35.53 24.26 8.27
N VAL A 912 34.71 24.02 9.31
CA VAL A 912 35.04 24.38 10.70
C VAL A 912 36.16 23.53 11.27
N SER A 913 36.18 22.23 10.97
CA SER A 913 37.16 21.28 11.51
C SER A 913 37.60 20.27 10.46
N THR A 914 38.85 19.83 10.53
CA THR A 914 39.42 18.78 9.68
C THR A 914 38.82 17.40 9.95
N GLU A 915 38.25 17.21 11.15
CA GLU A 915 37.58 15.98 11.59
C GLU A 915 36.18 15.83 11.00
N GLN A 916 35.62 16.89 10.42
CA GLN A 916 34.29 16.84 9.83
C GLN A 916 34.32 16.05 8.51
N ASP A 917 33.47 15.02 8.40
CA ASP A 917 33.45 14.12 7.23
C ASP A 917 33.16 14.84 5.91
N LEU A 918 32.32 15.87 5.97
CA LEU A 918 31.97 16.72 4.82
C LEU A 918 33.04 17.76 4.48
N ASN A 919 34.02 17.99 5.36
CA ASN A 919 35.20 18.80 5.07
C ASN A 919 36.16 18.01 4.19
N PHE A 920 35.82 17.86 2.92
CA PHE A 920 36.66 17.11 1.98
C PHE A 920 38.05 17.72 1.86
N ALA A 921 38.19 19.04 2.00
CA ALA A 921 39.48 19.70 1.86
C ALA A 921 40.45 19.45 3.03
N LYS A 922 39.95 18.91 4.16
CA LYS A 922 40.71 18.72 5.41
C LYS A 922 41.40 20.00 5.90
N TRP A 923 40.78 21.15 5.61
CA TRP A 923 41.29 22.47 5.94
C TRP A 923 40.64 23.01 7.21
N ALA A 924 41.39 23.75 8.03
CA ALA A 924 40.86 24.47 9.17
C ALA A 924 41.66 25.76 9.39
N HIS A 925 41.00 26.79 9.93
CA HIS A 925 41.63 28.07 10.26
C HIS A 925 41.03 28.66 11.55
N PRO A 926 41.83 29.04 12.56
CA PRO A 926 41.31 29.47 13.87
C PRO A 926 40.40 30.71 13.80
N GLU A 927 40.78 31.73 13.03
CA GLU A 927 39.96 32.95 12.86
C GLU A 927 38.65 32.65 12.12
N TYR A 928 38.67 31.71 11.18
CA TYR A 928 37.48 31.29 10.45
C TYR A 928 36.49 30.63 11.41
N GLN A 929 36.97 29.71 12.25
CA GLN A 929 36.17 29.08 13.29
C GLN A 929 35.59 30.12 14.26
N HIS A 930 36.41 31.07 14.72
CA HIS A 930 35.96 32.13 15.61
C HIS A 930 34.83 32.99 15.00
N LEU A 931 34.97 33.40 13.74
CA LEU A 931 33.93 34.18 13.03
C LEU A 931 32.63 33.40 12.89
N LEU A 932 32.70 32.09 12.59
CA LEU A 932 31.51 31.26 12.52
C LEU A 932 30.84 31.10 13.89
N ASP A 933 31.62 30.96 14.97
CA ASP A 933 31.07 30.86 16.32
C ASP A 933 30.44 32.19 16.79
N MET A 934 31.02 33.33 16.43
CA MET A 934 30.38 34.66 16.62
C MET A 934 29.07 34.76 15.85
N SER A 935 29.05 34.30 14.59
CA SER A 935 27.83 34.34 13.76
C SER A 935 26.68 33.50 14.31
N LYS A 936 26.97 32.42 15.05
CA LYS A 936 25.94 31.56 15.69
C LYS A 936 25.23 32.26 16.85
N HIS A 937 25.89 33.18 17.53
CA HIS A 937 25.35 33.87 18.71
C HIS A 937 24.81 35.27 18.39
N GLU A 938 24.99 35.73 17.16
CA GLU A 938 24.58 37.07 16.73
C GLU A 938 23.11 37.10 16.31
N ILE A 939 22.33 37.99 16.95
CA ILE A 939 20.89 38.17 16.69
C ILE A 939 20.68 39.17 15.55
N ASN A 940 21.56 40.18 15.41
CA ASN A 940 21.42 41.18 14.39
C ASN A 940 21.77 40.58 13.01
N PRO A 941 20.81 40.52 12.06
CA PRO A 941 21.02 39.85 10.77
C PRO A 941 22.14 40.52 9.93
N PHE A 942 22.33 41.83 10.06
CA PHE A 942 23.41 42.54 9.35
C PHE A 942 24.78 42.18 9.92
N GLN A 943 24.90 42.13 11.25
CA GLN A 943 26.16 41.78 11.91
C GLN A 943 26.51 40.29 11.70
N ARG A 944 25.51 39.40 11.78
CA ARG A 944 25.66 37.97 11.44
C ARG A 944 26.17 37.82 10.01
N SER A 945 25.54 38.51 9.07
CA SER A 945 25.98 38.51 7.67
C SER A 945 27.42 39.04 7.53
N ARG A 946 27.81 40.06 8.31
CA ARG A 946 29.20 40.53 8.28
C ARG A 946 30.20 39.44 8.70
N TYR A 947 29.95 38.75 9.81
CA TYR A 947 30.81 37.64 10.24
C TYR A 947 30.91 36.52 9.20
N LEU A 948 29.79 36.14 8.58
CA LEU A 948 29.77 35.13 7.52
C LEU A 948 30.53 35.59 6.26
N MET A 949 30.41 36.87 5.89
CA MET A 949 31.21 37.46 4.81
C MET A 949 32.70 37.45 5.15
N ASP A 950 33.09 37.82 6.37
CA ASP A 950 34.50 37.85 6.74
C ASP A 950 35.07 36.41 6.79
N ALA A 951 34.28 35.43 7.24
CA ALA A 951 34.66 34.00 7.17
C ALA A 951 34.80 33.52 5.72
N GLU A 952 33.85 33.84 4.83
CA GLU A 952 33.94 33.55 3.40
C GLU A 952 35.22 34.15 2.79
N LYS A 953 35.66 35.33 3.26
CA LYS A 953 36.87 35.98 2.78
C LYS A 953 38.10 35.10 2.99
N ILE A 954 38.29 34.63 4.22
CA ILE A 954 39.41 33.76 4.60
C ILE A 954 39.38 32.49 3.74
N LEU A 955 38.19 31.88 3.58
CA LEU A 955 38.03 30.70 2.73
C LEU A 955 38.43 30.96 1.26
N CYS A 956 38.07 32.12 0.72
CA CYS A 956 38.41 32.50 -0.66
C CYS A 956 39.88 32.90 -0.84
N GLU A 957 40.54 33.42 0.19
CA GLU A 957 41.95 33.78 0.17
C GLU A 957 42.84 32.53 0.29
N GLU A 958 42.47 31.59 1.17
CA GLU A 958 43.19 30.33 1.39
C GLU A 958 42.91 29.28 0.30
N MET A 959 41.79 29.38 -0.42
CA MET A 959 41.40 28.51 -1.53
C MET A 959 41.54 26.99 -1.28
N PRO A 960 41.03 26.43 -0.16
CA PRO A 960 41.06 24.98 0.07
C PRO A 960 40.17 24.20 -0.93
N VAL A 961 39.20 24.89 -1.51
CA VAL A 961 38.38 24.43 -2.65
C VAL A 961 38.42 25.50 -3.73
N ILE A 962 38.18 25.13 -4.99
CA ILE A 962 38.00 26.06 -6.10
C ILE A 962 36.61 25.82 -6.70
N PRO A 963 35.69 26.79 -6.62
CA PRO A 963 34.40 26.69 -7.28
C PRO A 963 34.58 26.77 -8.80
N LEU A 964 33.92 25.89 -9.54
CA LEU A 964 34.04 25.80 -11.00
C LEU A 964 32.80 26.38 -11.70
N PHE A 965 31.62 25.86 -11.38
CA PHE A 965 30.35 26.32 -11.94
C PHE A 965 29.17 26.02 -11.00
N TYR A 966 28.12 26.82 -11.14
CA TYR A 966 26.80 26.54 -10.57
C TYR A 966 25.95 25.83 -11.61
N GLN A 967 25.16 24.85 -11.15
CA GLN A 967 24.28 24.06 -12.00
C GLN A 967 22.82 24.29 -11.60
N PRO A 968 21.94 24.74 -12.52
CA PRO A 968 20.51 24.80 -12.24
C PRO A 968 19.90 23.40 -12.18
N THR A 969 18.78 23.27 -11.48
CA THR A 969 17.93 22.09 -11.62
C THR A 969 17.23 22.14 -12.97
N GLN A 970 17.16 21.01 -13.66
CA GLN A 970 16.56 20.93 -14.99
C GLN A 970 15.46 19.87 -15.03
N VAL A 971 14.34 20.24 -15.65
CA VAL A 971 13.19 19.38 -15.88
C VAL A 971 12.65 19.57 -17.29
N MET A 972 12.16 18.50 -17.91
CA MET A 972 11.38 18.56 -19.14
C MET A 972 9.95 18.12 -18.87
N THR A 973 8.99 18.96 -19.26
CA THR A 973 7.57 18.73 -19.02
C THR A 973 6.74 18.99 -20.28
N LYS A 974 5.51 18.48 -20.31
CA LYS A 974 4.53 18.90 -21.31
C LYS A 974 4.19 20.39 -21.13
N LYS A 975 3.86 21.09 -22.23
CA LYS A 975 3.61 22.54 -22.22
C LYS A 975 2.42 22.95 -21.34
N ASN A 976 1.38 22.13 -21.31
CA ASN A 976 0.17 22.32 -20.51
C ASN A 976 0.37 22.16 -19.00
N LEU A 977 1.52 21.64 -18.55
CA LEU A 977 1.85 21.55 -17.13
C LEU A 977 2.44 22.87 -16.65
N HIS A 978 1.76 23.58 -15.76
CA HIS A 978 2.22 24.84 -15.18
C HIS A 978 2.55 24.65 -13.69
N PHE A 979 3.71 25.13 -13.28
CA PHE A 979 4.14 25.11 -11.88
C PHE A 979 4.87 26.42 -11.59
N ASN A 980 4.48 27.08 -10.51
CA ASN A 980 5.17 28.24 -9.98
C ASN A 980 6.06 27.76 -8.84
N ASN A 981 7.35 27.63 -9.14
CA ASN A 981 8.31 27.14 -8.17
C ASN A 981 9.53 28.04 -8.14
N LYS A 982 9.83 28.60 -6.98
CA LYS A 982 11.06 29.36 -6.72
C LYS A 982 11.81 28.79 -5.51
N HIS A 983 11.65 27.50 -5.23
CA HIS A 983 12.35 26.88 -4.11
C HIS A 983 13.86 27.02 -4.31
N PRO A 984 14.60 27.64 -3.37
CA PRO A 984 16.02 27.95 -3.57
C PRO A 984 16.93 26.72 -3.78
N SER A 985 16.59 25.59 -3.17
CA SER A 985 17.34 24.33 -3.31
C SER A 985 17.01 23.55 -4.59
N GLY A 986 16.11 24.05 -5.44
CA GLY A 986 15.74 23.38 -6.69
C GLY A 986 14.77 22.20 -6.56
N THR A 987 14.09 22.03 -5.43
CA THR A 987 12.98 21.06 -5.21
C THR A 987 11.67 21.58 -5.78
N PHE A 988 10.69 20.72 -6.08
CA PHE A 988 9.44 21.11 -6.74
C PHE A 988 8.19 20.92 -5.89
N ASP A 989 7.32 21.93 -5.86
CA ASP A 989 5.94 21.75 -5.38
C ASP A 989 5.09 21.06 -6.46
N VAL A 990 5.30 19.75 -6.57
CA VAL A 990 4.57 18.88 -7.50
C VAL A 990 3.08 18.82 -7.14
N ALA A 991 2.73 18.98 -5.86
CA ALA A 991 1.36 18.85 -5.38
C ALA A 991 0.42 19.93 -5.94
N ARG A 992 0.93 21.14 -6.14
CA ARG A 992 0.16 22.29 -6.65
C ARG A 992 0.44 22.59 -8.13
N ALA A 993 0.95 21.61 -8.88
CA ALA A 993 1.08 21.73 -10.32
C ALA A 993 -0.30 21.75 -11.01
N LEU A 994 -0.45 22.58 -12.04
CA LEU A 994 -1.68 22.74 -12.82
C LEU A 994 -1.53 22.06 -14.18
N LEU A 995 -2.44 21.16 -14.50
CA LEU A 995 -2.62 20.63 -15.85
C LEU A 995 -3.69 21.49 -16.53
N HIS A 996 -3.28 22.34 -17.48
CA HIS A 996 -4.05 23.41 -18.14
C HIS A 996 -4.29 24.67 -17.30
N LYS A 997 -4.24 25.85 -17.97
CA LYS A 997 -4.68 27.11 -17.37
C LYS A 997 -6.16 26.96 -17.01
N CYS A 998 -6.51 26.98 -15.72
CA CYS A 998 -7.84 27.41 -15.32
C CYS A 998 -8.10 28.78 -15.95
N PRO A 999 -9.31 29.05 -16.49
CA PRO A 999 -9.69 30.39 -16.88
C PRO A 999 -9.42 31.34 -15.71
N GLU A 1000 -8.74 32.46 -15.99
CA GLU A 1000 -8.49 33.51 -15.01
C GLU A 1000 -9.85 33.98 -14.45
N GLY A 1001 -10.17 33.58 -13.22
CA GLY A 1001 -11.49 33.82 -12.61
C GLY A 1001 -11.84 32.97 -11.39
N HIS A 1002 -11.08 31.91 -11.08
CA HIS A 1002 -11.27 31.08 -9.87
C HIS A 1002 -10.04 31.04 -8.93
N LEU A 1003 -9.19 32.06 -8.98
CA LEU A 1003 -8.08 32.25 -8.04
C LEU A 1003 -8.46 33.23 -6.93
#